data_AF-A0A7X0UD99-F1
#
_entry.id   AF-A0A7X0UD99-F1
#
_cell.length_a   1.000
_cell.length_b   1.000
_cell.length_c   1.000
_cell.angle_alpha   90.00
_cell.angle_beta   90.00
_cell.angle_gamma   90.00
#
_symmetry.space_group_name_H-M   'P 1'
#
loop_
_entity.id
_entity.type
_entity.pdbx_description
1 polymer ?
#
loop_
_entity_poly.entity_id
_entity_poly.type
_entity_poly.pdbx_seq_one_letter_code
_entity_poly.pdbx_strand_id
1 'polypeptide(L)'
;MSQPVALIARVPLTEADFKKFLRSKAAGLLADCIADELMRPSNAYPVFRYLKPEQALFAFFYFNHGNAAFLRESREWQALQQLAAHADGPGGFVLHSLDALNLFDDTVAAYQVVDGRCMETPLAQVHGLDQPAFLKECQKHFFRATEVHFALQLPKGRIVDKSIAKRSLARVEAQRIERLADRLHEASFVQPMHLFGDYFFNGQCVYHKAGDITPLPEIDAASFRPAAWGGTDARHAVVARQVLQVDAASFRMLQKGETEFYKDQAQVFSTDFHGEAQWPRQLRRMPQADAPSFKLRGDFLAEDAHHFYFRGKVVPRADIGTCRVEPAGYFHDLKLLVGEHAVYLGADRLPLDAASFRLEHDLPVEGTGIAFVNAYVVGDASGRYLLDREHLPTGRFGGVRLTPVADLAAAQALLAQVAQVYRERNEPRQGRPSMPASASPDDRAASGAYADLFARWAGEHFDAEYARDRLDADGALYRDVNNYFHALFQLGRPAEVIAFYPRIEATAWLNPYLFHHTACSYAALGRVQEALQEVRRAVDYRYPHLDRLWQDPDLSVLHQHPDFQAMAEQARQTSTPQASPQLLDSILEMPPIDGQHGTRSLGGFLRRLALGTSFAPGANVQDPVRDNKLRQVFTRYLNHHLVEGTASRSYARNSPNQGDFYLAYREHPYLHPLAHWKRFEGTYAAAHSYANIVDANAIVAAAQSLLPTLKAAVAAAQAAGDAEVLADIARERECNGFFRHVMAQG
;
A
#
# COMPACT_ATOMS: atom_id res chain seq x y z
N MET A 1 -7.70 5.75 8.59
CA MET A 1 -8.30 5.71 7.24
C MET A 1 -9.77 6.06 7.42
N SER A 2 -10.31 7.00 6.64
CA SER A 2 -11.75 7.32 6.73
C SER A 2 -12.56 6.12 6.27
N GLN A 3 -13.59 5.73 7.02
CA GLN A 3 -14.54 4.72 6.58
C GLN A 3 -15.30 5.20 5.31
N PRO A 4 -15.78 4.27 4.46
CA PRO A 4 -16.65 4.62 3.36
C PRO A 4 -17.95 5.23 3.86
N VAL A 5 -18.47 6.23 3.16
CA VAL A 5 -19.69 6.97 3.55
C VAL A 5 -20.81 6.73 2.53
N ALA A 6 -22.06 6.96 2.91
CA ALA A 6 -23.19 6.73 2.01
C ALA A 6 -24.36 7.70 2.17
N LEU A 7 -25.05 7.94 1.05
CA LEU A 7 -26.43 8.45 1.01
C LEU A 7 -27.38 7.32 0.66
N ILE A 8 -28.41 7.12 1.46
CA ILE A 8 -29.29 5.95 1.33
C ILE A 8 -30.73 6.42 1.41
N ALA A 9 -31.53 6.12 0.39
CA ALA A 9 -32.89 6.64 0.28
C ALA A 9 -33.90 5.55 -0.09
N ARG A 10 -35.08 5.66 0.51
CA ARG A 10 -36.29 4.96 0.07
C ARG A 10 -37.42 5.98 0.01
N VAL A 11 -37.96 6.22 -1.18
CA VAL A 11 -38.95 7.29 -1.40
C VAL A 11 -40.16 6.70 -2.13
N PRO A 12 -41.35 6.65 -1.51
CA PRO A 12 -42.60 6.30 -2.18
C PRO A 12 -42.84 7.21 -3.38
N LEU A 13 -43.09 6.60 -4.55
CA LEU A 13 -43.16 7.31 -5.81
C LEU A 13 -43.99 6.51 -6.81
N THR A 14 -44.96 7.12 -7.47
CA THR A 14 -45.70 6.42 -8.53
C THR A 14 -44.83 6.25 -9.79
N GLU A 15 -45.19 5.31 -10.67
CA GLU A 15 -44.47 5.15 -11.94
C GLU A 15 -44.60 6.41 -12.83
N ALA A 16 -45.72 7.14 -12.71
CA ALA A 16 -45.94 8.38 -13.44
C ALA A 16 -45.02 9.50 -12.97
N ASP A 17 -44.87 9.67 -11.65
CA ASP A 17 -44.02 10.71 -11.08
C ASP A 17 -42.53 10.38 -11.20
N PHE A 18 -42.18 9.09 -11.15
CA PHE A 18 -40.83 8.66 -11.53
C PHE A 18 -40.49 9.04 -12.98
N LYS A 19 -41.42 8.84 -13.92
CA LYS A 19 -41.22 9.28 -15.32
C LYS A 19 -41.12 10.80 -15.45
N LYS A 20 -41.81 11.58 -14.62
CA LYS A 20 -41.64 13.05 -14.55
C LYS A 20 -40.24 13.40 -14.04
N PHE A 21 -39.81 12.78 -12.94
CA PHE A 21 -38.46 12.95 -12.40
C PHE A 21 -37.38 12.64 -13.45
N LEU A 22 -37.52 11.56 -14.23
CA LEU A 22 -36.55 11.21 -15.26
C LEU A 22 -36.35 12.32 -16.31
N ARG A 23 -37.33 13.21 -16.52
CA ARG A 23 -37.26 14.36 -17.44
C ARG A 23 -36.74 15.64 -16.78
N SER A 24 -36.53 15.64 -15.47
CA SER A 24 -36.07 16.79 -14.69
C SER A 24 -34.57 17.08 -14.88
N LYS A 25 -34.16 18.28 -14.44
CA LYS A 25 -32.74 18.64 -14.32
C LYS A 25 -31.99 17.77 -13.30
N ALA A 26 -32.63 17.32 -12.22
CA ALA A 26 -32.01 16.44 -11.23
C ALA A 26 -31.63 15.07 -11.78
N ALA A 27 -32.46 14.47 -12.66
CA ALA A 27 -32.06 13.24 -13.35
C ALA A 27 -30.89 13.47 -14.32
N GLY A 28 -30.78 14.69 -14.87
CA GLY A 28 -29.57 15.16 -15.55
C GLY A 28 -28.38 15.20 -14.58
N LEU A 29 -28.50 15.88 -13.45
CA LEU A 29 -27.42 15.97 -12.46
C LEU A 29 -26.88 14.59 -12.03
N LEU A 30 -27.77 13.62 -11.76
CA LEU A 30 -27.36 12.24 -11.45
C LEU A 30 -26.57 11.59 -12.59
N ALA A 31 -27.01 11.81 -13.83
CA ALA A 31 -26.29 11.28 -14.97
C ALA A 31 -24.89 11.94 -15.14
N ASP A 32 -24.69 13.19 -14.68
CA ASP A 32 -23.41 13.88 -14.68
C ASP A 32 -22.49 13.28 -13.61
N CYS A 33 -23.00 13.07 -12.40
CA CYS A 33 -22.26 12.43 -11.32
C CYS A 33 -21.73 11.05 -11.71
N ILE A 34 -22.59 10.23 -12.35
CA ILE A 34 -22.19 8.91 -12.84
C ILE A 34 -21.18 9.01 -14.00
N ALA A 35 -21.32 9.98 -14.90
CA ALA A 35 -20.36 10.18 -15.99
C ALA A 35 -18.98 10.59 -15.43
N ASP A 36 -18.95 11.48 -14.43
CA ASP A 36 -17.73 11.89 -13.75
C ASP A 36 -17.04 10.71 -13.05
N GLU A 37 -17.79 9.83 -12.38
CA GLU A 37 -17.24 8.61 -11.78
C GLU A 37 -16.65 7.65 -12.82
N LEU A 38 -17.26 7.53 -14.01
CA LEU A 38 -16.69 6.71 -15.09
C LEU A 38 -15.41 7.33 -15.68
N MET A 39 -15.34 8.66 -15.75
CA MET A 39 -14.19 9.39 -16.31
C MET A 39 -13.05 9.56 -15.30
N ARG A 40 -13.36 9.65 -14.00
CA ARG A 40 -12.41 9.82 -12.89
C ARG A 40 -12.88 8.99 -11.70
N PRO A 41 -12.64 7.67 -11.73
CA PRO A 41 -13.13 6.77 -10.69
C PRO A 41 -12.63 7.17 -9.31
N SER A 42 -13.58 7.43 -8.41
CA SER A 42 -13.35 7.61 -6.97
C SER A 42 -13.66 6.34 -6.17
N ASN A 43 -13.99 5.26 -6.88
CA ASN A 43 -14.54 4.01 -6.35
C ASN A 43 -15.91 4.22 -5.68
N ALA A 44 -16.70 5.15 -6.23
CA ALA A 44 -18.10 5.31 -5.84
C ALA A 44 -18.96 4.22 -6.51
N TYR A 45 -20.01 3.77 -5.83
CA TYR A 45 -20.93 2.76 -6.35
C TYR A 45 -22.38 3.25 -6.22
N PRO A 46 -22.92 3.95 -7.23
CA PRO A 46 -24.28 4.45 -7.21
C PRO A 46 -25.28 3.36 -7.64
N VAL A 47 -26.26 3.09 -6.78
CA VAL A 47 -27.47 2.34 -7.10
C VAL A 47 -28.64 3.32 -7.07
N PHE A 48 -29.44 3.36 -8.13
CA PHE A 48 -30.60 4.25 -8.25
C PHE A 48 -31.69 3.57 -9.07
N ARG A 49 -32.71 3.02 -8.40
CA ARG A 49 -33.69 2.13 -9.00
C ARG A 49 -35.11 2.48 -8.62
N TYR A 50 -35.99 2.44 -9.60
CA TYR A 50 -37.43 2.37 -9.35
C TYR A 50 -37.85 0.92 -9.15
N LEU A 51 -38.39 0.62 -7.97
CA LEU A 51 -38.89 -0.68 -7.56
C LEU A 51 -40.39 -0.73 -7.86
N LYS A 52 -40.73 -1.23 -9.04
CA LYS A 52 -42.12 -1.21 -9.56
C LYS A 52 -43.14 -1.92 -8.66
N PRO A 53 -42.88 -3.12 -8.11
CA PRO A 53 -43.81 -3.78 -7.18
C PRO A 53 -44.05 -2.96 -5.90
N GLU A 54 -43.01 -2.32 -5.41
CA GLU A 54 -43.00 -1.56 -4.17
C GLU A 54 -43.45 -0.09 -4.35
N GLN A 55 -43.66 0.36 -5.60
CA GLN A 55 -43.93 1.76 -5.97
C GLN A 55 -43.05 2.75 -5.21
N ALA A 56 -41.75 2.47 -5.20
CA ALA A 56 -40.78 3.24 -4.46
C ALA A 56 -39.49 3.38 -5.26
N LEU A 57 -38.82 4.51 -5.10
CA LEU A 57 -37.43 4.65 -5.49
C LEU A 57 -36.55 4.13 -4.35
N PHE A 58 -35.58 3.28 -4.69
CA PHE A 58 -34.45 2.92 -3.85
C PHE A 58 -33.18 3.57 -4.40
N ALA A 59 -32.42 4.27 -3.56
CA ALA A 59 -31.10 4.78 -3.90
C ALA A 59 -30.07 4.46 -2.82
N PHE A 60 -28.87 4.10 -3.25
CA PHE A 60 -27.72 3.89 -2.38
C PHE A 60 -26.49 4.44 -3.12
N PHE A 61 -25.98 5.58 -2.67
CA PHE A 61 -24.77 6.18 -3.19
C PHE A 61 -23.63 5.89 -2.22
N TYR A 62 -22.82 4.89 -2.56
CA TYR A 62 -21.60 4.55 -1.80
C TYR A 62 -20.44 5.42 -2.27
N PHE A 63 -19.70 5.99 -1.34
CA PHE A 63 -18.47 6.75 -1.59
C PHE A 63 -17.32 6.16 -0.78
N ASN A 64 -16.20 5.89 -1.43
CA ASN A 64 -15.05 5.28 -0.76
C ASN A 64 -14.48 6.14 0.39
N HIS A 65 -14.64 7.47 0.28
CA HIS A 65 -14.22 8.44 1.29
C HIS A 65 -15.21 9.60 1.34
N GLY A 66 -15.35 10.21 2.52
CA GLY A 66 -16.13 11.43 2.72
C GLY A 66 -16.32 11.75 4.20
N ASN A 67 -16.99 12.86 4.47
CA ASN A 67 -17.40 13.27 5.81
C ASN A 67 -18.82 13.84 5.77
N ALA A 68 -19.34 14.30 6.91
CA ALA A 68 -20.71 14.81 6.99
C ALA A 68 -20.94 16.04 6.08
N ALA A 69 -19.93 16.91 5.92
CA ALA A 69 -20.00 18.07 5.04
C ALA A 69 -20.08 17.65 3.57
N PHE A 70 -19.20 16.72 3.15
CA PHE A 70 -19.22 16.14 1.81
C PHE A 70 -20.59 15.55 1.45
N LEU A 71 -21.22 14.79 2.35
CA LEU A 71 -22.56 14.23 2.10
C LEU A 71 -23.62 15.33 1.90
N ARG A 72 -23.59 16.39 2.72
CA ARG A 72 -24.53 17.53 2.63
C ARG A 72 -24.32 18.42 1.41
N GLU A 73 -23.11 18.43 0.85
CA GLU A 73 -22.75 19.26 -0.31
C GLU A 73 -22.73 18.47 -1.63
N SER A 74 -22.89 17.15 -1.55
CA SER A 74 -22.85 16.28 -2.73
C SER A 74 -23.98 16.57 -3.73
N ARG A 75 -23.66 16.37 -5.01
CA ARG A 75 -24.63 16.55 -6.11
C ARG A 75 -25.69 15.45 -6.11
N GLU A 76 -25.35 14.27 -5.61
CA GLU A 76 -26.25 13.14 -5.39
C GLU A 76 -27.32 13.51 -4.37
N TRP A 77 -26.94 14.14 -3.25
CA TRP A 77 -27.89 14.66 -2.28
C TRP A 77 -28.78 15.74 -2.88
N GLN A 78 -28.22 16.69 -3.63
CA GLN A 78 -29.01 17.72 -4.32
C GLN A 78 -30.07 17.09 -5.26
N ALA A 79 -29.74 16.00 -5.95
CA ALA A 79 -30.68 15.28 -6.79
C ALA A 79 -31.79 14.57 -5.98
N LEU A 80 -31.46 13.99 -4.82
CA LEU A 80 -32.45 13.39 -3.91
C LEU A 80 -33.39 14.43 -3.31
N GLN A 81 -32.89 15.62 -2.98
CA GLN A 81 -33.74 16.73 -2.52
C GLN A 81 -34.74 17.17 -3.58
N GLN A 82 -34.33 17.23 -4.85
CA GLN A 82 -35.23 17.57 -5.96
C GLN A 82 -36.18 16.43 -6.32
N LEU A 83 -35.77 15.17 -6.15
CA LEU A 83 -36.64 14.01 -6.27
C LEU A 83 -37.80 14.09 -5.26
N ALA A 84 -37.56 14.57 -4.04
CA ALA A 84 -38.57 14.67 -3.00
C ALA A 84 -39.83 15.41 -3.49
N ALA A 85 -39.69 16.43 -4.35
CA ALA A 85 -40.81 17.19 -4.94
C ALA A 85 -41.75 16.36 -5.82
N HIS A 86 -41.35 15.14 -6.20
CA HIS A 86 -42.16 14.20 -6.96
C HIS A 86 -42.76 13.08 -6.11
N ALA A 87 -42.37 12.96 -4.83
CA ALA A 87 -42.80 11.88 -3.96
C ALA A 87 -44.28 12.03 -3.58
N ASP A 88 -45.02 10.92 -3.73
CA ASP A 88 -46.44 10.83 -3.40
C ASP A 88 -46.59 9.89 -2.21
N GLY A 89 -46.79 10.46 -1.02
CA GLY A 89 -47.19 9.72 0.18
C GLY A 89 -46.21 9.81 1.36
N PRO A 90 -46.70 9.49 2.59
CA PRO A 90 -45.90 9.51 3.80
C PRO A 90 -44.86 8.37 3.82
N GLY A 91 -43.74 8.58 4.50
CA GLY A 91 -42.77 7.52 4.81
C GLY A 91 -41.54 7.44 3.90
N GLY A 92 -41.32 8.42 3.01
CA GLY A 92 -40.05 8.54 2.29
C GLY A 92 -38.93 9.09 3.18
N PHE A 93 -37.71 8.58 3.06
CA PHE A 93 -36.59 9.03 3.87
C PHE A 93 -35.25 8.99 3.11
N VAL A 94 -34.29 9.75 3.64
CA VAL A 94 -32.87 9.71 3.24
C VAL A 94 -31.98 9.70 4.47
N LEU A 95 -30.95 8.85 4.48
CA LEU A 95 -29.97 8.71 5.56
C LEU A 95 -28.58 9.09 5.05
N HIS A 96 -27.82 9.78 5.89
CA HIS A 96 -26.41 10.09 5.70
C HIS A 96 -25.61 9.24 6.69
N SER A 97 -24.85 8.27 6.21
CA SER A 97 -24.00 7.43 7.04
C SER A 97 -22.52 7.71 6.81
N LEU A 98 -21.74 7.82 7.89
CA LEU A 98 -20.27 7.81 7.83
C LEU A 98 -19.67 6.40 7.83
N ASP A 99 -20.51 5.37 8.02
CA ASP A 99 -20.17 3.96 7.82
C ASP A 99 -21.17 3.31 6.86
N ALA A 100 -20.79 3.18 5.59
CA ALA A 100 -21.62 2.57 4.56
C ALA A 100 -21.79 1.05 4.72
N LEU A 101 -21.03 0.42 5.62
CA LEU A 101 -21.11 -1.02 5.92
C LEU A 101 -21.96 -1.27 7.18
N ASN A 102 -21.92 -0.36 8.16
CA ASN A 102 -22.71 -0.41 9.40
C ASN A 102 -23.71 0.76 9.45
N LEU A 103 -24.72 0.68 8.58
CA LEU A 103 -25.58 1.81 8.20
C LEU A 103 -26.17 2.63 9.35
N PHE A 104 -26.55 2.00 10.45
CA PHE A 104 -27.26 2.67 11.55
C PHE A 104 -26.35 3.09 12.71
N ASP A 105 -25.15 2.51 12.81
CA ASP A 105 -24.25 2.77 13.93
C ASP A 105 -23.58 4.15 13.80
N ASP A 106 -23.38 4.62 12.57
CA ASP A 106 -22.74 5.91 12.26
C ASP A 106 -23.59 6.78 11.30
N THR A 107 -24.91 6.74 11.47
CA THR A 107 -25.81 7.69 10.79
C THR A 107 -25.69 9.08 11.43
N VAL A 108 -25.17 10.04 10.67
CA VAL A 108 -24.94 11.42 11.13
C VAL A 108 -26.08 12.40 10.82
N ALA A 109 -26.95 12.04 9.89
CA ALA A 109 -28.18 12.80 9.63
C ALA A 109 -29.23 11.89 9.00
N ALA A 110 -30.50 12.14 9.33
CA ALA A 110 -31.64 11.48 8.72
C ALA A 110 -32.67 12.53 8.32
N TYR A 111 -33.34 12.30 7.19
CA TYR A 111 -34.30 13.23 6.61
C TYR A 111 -35.59 12.50 6.27
N GLN A 112 -36.72 13.04 6.73
CA GLN A 112 -38.05 12.63 6.32
C GLN A 112 -38.48 13.43 5.09
N VAL A 113 -39.05 12.77 4.09
CA VAL A 113 -39.71 13.44 2.97
C VAL A 113 -41.13 13.85 3.41
N VAL A 114 -41.38 15.16 3.45
CA VAL A 114 -42.65 15.80 3.83
C VAL A 114 -42.95 16.92 2.85
N ASP A 115 -44.15 16.95 2.28
CA ASP A 115 -44.63 18.00 1.37
C ASP A 115 -43.64 18.35 0.24
N GLY A 116 -43.07 17.31 -0.36
CA GLY A 116 -42.13 17.47 -1.47
C GLY A 116 -40.72 17.92 -1.07
N ARG A 117 -40.37 17.90 0.22
CA ARG A 117 -39.08 18.37 0.75
C ARG A 117 -38.48 17.37 1.72
N CYS A 118 -37.15 17.35 1.82
CA CYS A 118 -36.44 16.60 2.85
C CYS A 118 -36.27 17.46 4.10
N MET A 119 -36.88 17.06 5.21
CA MET A 119 -36.77 17.71 6.51
C MET A 119 -35.90 16.86 7.44
N GLU A 120 -34.86 17.45 8.01
CA GLU A 120 -34.01 16.74 8.98
C GLU A 120 -34.86 16.28 10.17
N THR A 121 -34.73 15.01 10.54
CA THR A 121 -35.55 14.34 11.54
C THR A 121 -34.66 13.39 12.34
N PRO A 122 -34.78 13.32 13.68
CA PRO A 122 -34.03 12.34 14.47
C PRO A 122 -34.26 10.92 13.94
N LEU A 123 -33.21 10.09 13.86
CA LEU A 123 -33.28 8.74 13.27
C LEU A 123 -34.42 7.89 13.87
N ALA A 124 -34.62 7.97 15.19
CA ALA A 124 -35.67 7.25 15.90
C ALA A 124 -37.11 7.71 15.56
N GLN A 125 -37.26 8.85 14.88
CA GLN A 125 -38.54 9.47 14.52
C GLN A 125 -38.81 9.41 13.01
N VAL A 126 -37.92 8.81 12.21
CA VAL A 126 -38.13 8.64 10.77
C VAL A 126 -39.27 7.65 10.53
N HIS A 127 -40.35 8.13 9.92
CA HIS A 127 -41.52 7.32 9.61
C HIS A 127 -41.25 6.43 8.39
N GLY A 128 -41.70 5.17 8.47
CA GLY A 128 -41.52 4.19 7.38
C GLY A 128 -40.16 3.49 7.38
N LEU A 129 -39.26 3.82 8.32
CA LEU A 129 -37.98 3.13 8.49
C LEU A 129 -38.11 1.99 9.53
N ASP A 130 -38.29 0.77 9.03
CA ASP A 130 -38.01 -0.46 9.78
C ASP A 130 -36.55 -0.85 9.50
N GLN A 131 -35.66 -0.65 10.47
CA GLN A 131 -34.22 -0.86 10.29
C GLN A 131 -33.86 -2.29 9.85
N PRO A 132 -34.31 -3.37 10.54
CA PRO A 132 -34.09 -4.75 10.08
C PRO A 132 -34.62 -5.04 8.66
N ALA A 133 -35.82 -4.56 8.33
CA ALA A 133 -36.39 -4.79 7.00
C ALA A 133 -35.62 -4.03 5.92
N PHE A 134 -35.24 -2.78 6.20
CA PHE A 134 -34.50 -1.95 5.28
C PHE A 134 -33.07 -2.43 5.05
N LEU A 135 -32.42 -3.00 6.08
CA LEU A 135 -31.12 -3.65 5.92
C LEU A 135 -31.19 -4.84 4.95
N LYS A 136 -32.25 -5.65 5.02
CA LYS A 136 -32.49 -6.74 4.05
C LYS A 136 -32.70 -6.21 2.63
N GLU A 137 -33.34 -5.05 2.50
CA GLU A 137 -33.50 -4.38 1.21
C GLU A 137 -32.14 -3.90 0.65
N CYS A 138 -31.30 -3.28 1.49
CA CYS A 138 -29.93 -2.90 1.13
C CYS A 138 -29.11 -4.12 0.69
N GLN A 139 -29.23 -5.25 1.40
CA GLN A 139 -28.59 -6.51 1.00
C GLN A 139 -29.01 -6.98 -0.39
N LYS A 140 -30.31 -6.91 -0.67
CA LYS A 140 -30.90 -7.36 -1.93
C LYS A 140 -30.53 -6.45 -3.11
N HIS A 141 -30.55 -5.13 -2.91
CA HIS A 141 -30.47 -4.17 -4.00
C HIS A 141 -29.10 -3.51 -4.18
N PHE A 142 -28.31 -3.39 -3.12
CA PHE A 142 -26.96 -2.80 -3.14
C PHE A 142 -25.87 -3.85 -2.99
N PHE A 143 -25.75 -4.54 -1.85
CA PHE A 143 -24.59 -5.39 -1.55
C PHE A 143 -24.41 -6.54 -2.56
N ARG A 144 -25.49 -7.23 -2.96
CA ARG A 144 -25.43 -8.23 -4.05
C ARG A 144 -25.02 -7.65 -5.41
N ALA A 145 -25.28 -6.37 -5.66
CA ALA A 145 -24.86 -5.73 -6.91
C ALA A 145 -23.36 -5.42 -6.91
N THR A 146 -22.78 -5.10 -5.76
CA THR A 146 -21.36 -4.75 -5.63
C THR A 146 -20.40 -5.90 -5.90
N GLU A 147 -20.89 -7.15 -6.00
CA GLU A 147 -20.12 -8.33 -6.46
C GLU A 147 -19.61 -8.21 -7.91
N VAL A 148 -20.10 -7.23 -8.67
CA VAL A 148 -19.66 -6.94 -10.04
C VAL A 148 -19.37 -5.46 -10.19
N HIS A 149 -18.28 -5.14 -10.87
CA HIS A 149 -17.81 -3.79 -11.14
C HIS A 149 -18.92 -2.90 -11.71
N PHE A 150 -19.05 -1.69 -11.17
CA PHE A 150 -20.10 -0.72 -11.51
C PHE A 150 -20.24 -0.52 -13.02
N ALA A 151 -19.14 -0.26 -13.71
CA ALA A 151 -19.13 -0.01 -15.16
C ALA A 151 -19.62 -1.21 -16.01
N LEU A 152 -19.51 -2.45 -15.52
CA LEU A 152 -20.08 -3.63 -16.22
C LEU A 152 -21.60 -3.75 -16.01
N GLN A 153 -22.10 -3.28 -14.88
CA GLN A 153 -23.50 -3.34 -14.49
C GLN A 153 -24.32 -2.19 -15.11
N LEU A 154 -23.72 -1.01 -15.26
CA LEU A 154 -24.40 0.20 -15.69
C LEU A 154 -25.13 0.07 -17.04
N PRO A 155 -24.50 -0.45 -18.13
CA PRO A 155 -25.19 -0.59 -19.42
C PRO A 155 -26.36 -1.58 -19.40
N LYS A 156 -26.37 -2.51 -18.43
CA LYS A 156 -27.45 -3.49 -18.26
C LYS A 156 -28.71 -2.86 -17.65
N GLY A 157 -28.60 -1.65 -17.07
CA GLY A 157 -29.70 -0.94 -16.41
C GLY A 157 -30.27 -1.69 -15.21
N ARG A 158 -29.43 -2.48 -14.52
CA ARG A 158 -29.84 -3.30 -13.35
C ARG A 158 -29.65 -2.56 -12.03
N ILE A 159 -28.66 -1.69 -11.95
CA ILE A 159 -28.27 -0.95 -10.73
C ILE A 159 -28.69 0.51 -10.80
N VAL A 160 -28.76 1.08 -11.99
CA VAL A 160 -29.23 2.44 -12.26
C VAL A 160 -30.31 2.35 -13.34
N ASP A 161 -31.34 3.19 -13.25
CA ASP A 161 -32.37 3.29 -14.28
C ASP A 161 -31.77 3.42 -15.68
N LYS A 162 -32.34 2.69 -16.65
CA LYS A 162 -31.85 2.63 -18.04
C LYS A 162 -31.71 4.01 -18.69
N SER A 163 -32.62 4.93 -18.39
CA SER A 163 -32.63 6.28 -18.98
C SER A 163 -31.52 7.15 -18.41
N ILE A 164 -31.20 7.01 -17.12
CA ILE A 164 -30.06 7.69 -16.50
C ILE A 164 -28.76 7.08 -17.00
N ALA A 165 -28.64 5.74 -16.98
CA ALA A 165 -27.46 5.03 -17.47
C ALA A 165 -27.10 5.39 -18.92
N LYS A 166 -28.09 5.42 -19.83
CA LYS A 166 -27.89 5.82 -21.23
C LYS A 166 -27.40 7.27 -21.34
N ARG A 167 -27.95 8.19 -20.53
CA ARG A 167 -27.53 9.60 -20.49
C ARG A 167 -26.10 9.75 -19.98
N SER A 168 -25.73 9.03 -18.93
CA SER A 168 -24.36 9.02 -18.41
C SER A 168 -23.34 8.55 -19.45
N LEU A 169 -23.62 7.42 -20.10
CA LEU A 169 -22.74 6.88 -21.15
C LEU A 169 -22.64 7.84 -22.36
N ALA A 170 -23.74 8.48 -22.76
CA ALA A 170 -23.72 9.47 -23.83
C ALA A 170 -22.88 10.70 -23.47
N ARG A 171 -22.86 11.11 -22.20
CA ARG A 171 -22.03 12.23 -21.72
C ARG A 171 -20.55 11.89 -21.67
N VAL A 172 -20.20 10.68 -21.22
CA VAL A 172 -18.83 10.17 -21.30
C VAL A 172 -18.33 10.23 -22.75
N GLU A 173 -19.14 9.75 -23.69
CA GLU A 173 -18.78 9.77 -25.11
C GLU A 173 -18.70 11.19 -25.68
N ALA A 174 -19.62 12.09 -25.31
CA ALA A 174 -19.58 13.48 -25.76
C ALA A 174 -18.32 14.22 -25.27
N GLN A 175 -17.97 14.06 -23.98
CA GLN A 175 -16.74 14.62 -23.41
C GLN A 175 -15.49 14.05 -24.08
N ARG A 176 -15.49 12.76 -24.43
CA ARG A 176 -14.41 12.13 -25.17
C ARG A 176 -14.24 12.75 -26.55
N ILE A 177 -15.32 12.88 -27.32
CA ILE A 177 -15.29 13.47 -28.67
C ILE A 177 -14.81 14.92 -28.63
N GLU A 178 -15.35 15.74 -27.72
CA GLU A 178 -14.95 17.15 -27.54
C GLU A 178 -13.44 17.28 -27.27
N ARG A 179 -12.88 16.42 -26.40
CA ARG A 179 -11.43 16.45 -26.10
C ARG A 179 -10.58 15.97 -27.26
N LEU A 180 -10.99 14.89 -27.94
CA LEU A 180 -10.15 14.22 -28.93
C LEU A 180 -10.21 14.85 -30.33
N ALA A 181 -11.39 15.31 -30.77
CA ALA A 181 -11.54 15.90 -32.09
C ALA A 181 -10.87 17.28 -32.19
N ASP A 182 -11.02 18.10 -31.14
CA ASP A 182 -10.64 19.51 -31.23
C ASP A 182 -9.28 19.81 -30.59
N ARG A 183 -8.84 18.99 -29.62
CA ARG A 183 -7.73 19.40 -28.73
C ARG A 183 -6.59 18.39 -28.62
N LEU A 184 -6.69 17.20 -29.23
CA LEU A 184 -5.67 16.16 -29.09
C LEU A 184 -4.27 16.66 -29.50
N HIS A 185 -4.21 17.55 -30.49
CA HIS A 185 -2.99 18.19 -30.99
C HIS A 185 -2.36 19.21 -30.02
N GLU A 186 -3.10 19.69 -29.02
CA GLU A 186 -2.60 20.58 -27.96
C GLU A 186 -1.78 19.80 -26.92
N ALA A 187 -1.97 18.48 -26.85
CA ALA A 187 -1.28 17.64 -25.88
C ALA A 187 0.23 17.66 -26.14
N SER A 188 1.00 17.84 -25.07
CA SER A 188 2.45 17.81 -25.11
C SER A 188 3.01 17.13 -23.86
N PHE A 189 4.32 16.94 -23.83
CA PHE A 189 4.99 16.40 -22.64
C PHE A 189 4.77 17.28 -21.41
N VAL A 190 4.69 18.61 -21.60
CA VAL A 190 4.50 19.59 -20.51
C VAL A 190 3.03 19.70 -20.10
N GLN A 191 2.14 19.55 -21.08
CA GLN A 191 0.70 19.67 -20.92
C GLN A 191 0.02 18.42 -21.47
N PRO A 192 0.13 17.28 -20.77
CA PRO A 192 -0.52 16.07 -21.23
C PRO A 192 -2.03 16.17 -21.05
N MET A 193 -2.75 15.62 -22.00
CA MET A 193 -4.20 15.56 -21.98
C MET A 193 -4.67 14.39 -21.12
N HIS A 194 -5.57 14.66 -20.16
CA HIS A 194 -6.28 13.61 -19.43
C HIS A 194 -7.33 12.95 -20.33
N LEU A 195 -7.19 11.65 -20.57
CA LEU A 195 -8.15 10.88 -21.35
C LEU A 195 -9.30 10.44 -20.44
N PHE A 196 -9.03 9.55 -19.48
CA PHE A 196 -9.96 9.04 -18.47
C PHE A 196 -9.18 8.23 -17.43
N GLY A 197 -9.75 8.02 -16.24
CA GLY A 197 -9.09 7.31 -15.15
C GLY A 197 -7.69 7.86 -14.89
N ASP A 198 -6.71 6.96 -14.82
CA ASP A 198 -5.29 7.29 -14.72
C ASP A 198 -4.57 7.29 -16.09
N TYR A 199 -5.30 7.40 -17.19
CA TYR A 199 -4.75 7.45 -18.56
C TYR A 199 -4.64 8.87 -19.10
N PHE A 200 -3.49 9.14 -19.72
CA PHE A 200 -3.12 10.43 -20.26
C PHE A 200 -2.47 10.27 -21.62
N PHE A 201 -2.47 11.33 -22.42
CA PHE A 201 -1.75 11.43 -23.68
C PHE A 201 -0.80 12.62 -23.64
N ASN A 202 0.49 12.41 -23.86
CA ASN A 202 1.51 13.46 -23.77
C ASN A 202 1.89 14.08 -25.13
N GLY A 203 1.03 13.95 -26.14
CA GLY A 203 1.35 14.36 -27.52
C GLY A 203 2.13 13.32 -28.32
N GLN A 204 2.68 12.29 -27.68
CA GLN A 204 3.47 11.25 -28.35
C GLN A 204 2.92 9.83 -28.12
N CYS A 205 2.55 9.50 -26.88
CA CYS A 205 1.94 8.22 -26.57
C CYS A 205 0.91 8.34 -25.45
N VAL A 206 0.02 7.35 -25.38
CA VAL A 206 -0.82 7.14 -24.20
C VAL A 206 0.05 6.57 -23.09
N TYR A 207 -0.20 6.97 -21.85
CA TYR A 207 0.43 6.37 -20.68
C TYR A 207 -0.57 6.24 -19.54
N HIS A 208 -0.31 5.29 -18.65
CA HIS A 208 -1.05 5.06 -17.43
C HIS A 208 -0.24 5.47 -16.22
N LYS A 209 -0.89 6.02 -15.20
CA LYS A 209 -0.25 6.59 -14.03
C LYS A 209 -0.81 5.97 -12.74
N ALA A 210 -0.11 4.98 -12.16
CA ALA A 210 -0.55 4.29 -10.94
C ALA A 210 0.56 4.09 -9.90
N GLY A 211 1.16 5.20 -9.48
CA GLY A 211 2.37 5.23 -8.65
C GLY A 211 3.60 5.43 -9.52
N ASP A 212 3.72 4.66 -10.60
CA ASP A 212 4.68 4.80 -11.70
C ASP A 212 4.00 5.28 -12.99
N ILE A 213 4.81 5.62 -14.00
CA ILE A 213 4.35 5.96 -15.36
C ILE A 213 4.62 4.76 -16.27
N THR A 214 3.56 4.19 -16.83
CA THR A 214 3.65 3.11 -17.82
C THR A 214 3.23 3.64 -19.19
N PRO A 215 4.15 3.77 -20.16
CA PRO A 215 3.78 4.18 -21.51
C PRO A 215 3.15 3.01 -22.26
N LEU A 216 2.24 3.36 -23.16
CA LEU A 216 1.40 2.45 -23.94
C LEU A 216 1.46 2.91 -25.41
N PRO A 217 2.64 2.82 -26.06
CA PRO A 217 2.87 3.40 -27.38
C PRO A 217 2.02 2.77 -28.50
N GLU A 218 1.51 1.56 -28.30
CA GLU A 218 0.67 0.84 -29.25
C GLU A 218 -0.77 1.36 -29.28
N ILE A 219 -1.19 2.10 -28.24
CA ILE A 219 -2.56 2.58 -28.08
C ILE A 219 -2.78 3.83 -28.92
N ASP A 220 -3.80 3.79 -29.77
CA ASP A 220 -4.27 4.96 -30.50
C ASP A 220 -5.10 5.87 -29.59
N ALA A 221 -4.51 7.01 -29.20
CA ALA A 221 -5.15 8.00 -28.35
C ALA A 221 -6.49 8.53 -28.91
N ALA A 222 -6.66 8.59 -30.24
CA ALA A 222 -7.88 9.15 -30.86
C ALA A 222 -9.09 8.21 -30.74
N SER A 223 -8.87 6.90 -30.70
CA SER A 223 -9.92 5.90 -30.53
C SER A 223 -9.96 5.26 -29.13
N PHE A 224 -9.02 5.62 -28.25
CA PHE A 224 -8.95 5.09 -26.89
C PHE A 224 -10.15 5.53 -26.04
N ARG A 225 -10.84 4.54 -25.45
CA ARG A 225 -12.06 4.75 -24.66
C ARG A 225 -12.02 3.96 -23.35
N PRO A 226 -12.69 4.45 -22.28
CA PRO A 226 -12.76 3.75 -21.02
C PRO A 226 -13.51 2.42 -21.16
N ALA A 227 -13.03 1.41 -20.46
CA ALA A 227 -13.68 0.12 -20.30
C ALA A 227 -13.69 -0.25 -18.81
N ALA A 228 -14.55 -1.19 -18.41
CA ALA A 228 -14.67 -1.58 -17.00
C ALA A 228 -13.41 -2.25 -16.40
N TRP A 229 -12.41 -2.49 -17.23
CA TRP A 229 -11.17 -3.21 -16.91
C TRP A 229 -9.91 -2.38 -17.26
N GLY A 230 -10.08 -1.11 -17.65
CA GLY A 230 -9.00 -0.24 -18.13
C GLY A 230 -9.47 0.59 -19.32
N GLY A 231 -8.89 0.35 -20.49
CA GLY A 231 -9.26 1.06 -21.71
C GLY A 231 -9.02 0.26 -22.98
N THR A 232 -9.66 0.64 -24.07
CA THR A 232 -9.54 -0.07 -25.36
C THR A 232 -9.48 0.91 -26.51
N ASP A 233 -8.71 0.59 -27.55
CA ASP A 233 -8.80 1.24 -28.87
C ASP A 233 -9.44 0.27 -29.87
N ALA A 234 -9.27 0.48 -31.19
CA ALA A 234 -9.83 -0.41 -32.21
C ALA A 234 -9.19 -1.82 -32.27
N ARG A 235 -7.97 -2.00 -31.77
CA ARG A 235 -7.16 -3.23 -31.93
C ARG A 235 -6.57 -3.78 -30.62
N HIS A 236 -6.68 -3.01 -29.55
CA HIS A 236 -6.00 -3.28 -28.30
C HIS A 236 -6.90 -3.08 -27.09
N ALA A 237 -6.57 -3.84 -26.05
CA ALA A 237 -7.09 -3.70 -24.70
C ALA A 237 -5.93 -3.41 -23.75
N VAL A 238 -6.10 -2.45 -22.85
CA VAL A 238 -5.20 -2.22 -21.72
C VAL A 238 -5.84 -2.73 -20.44
N VAL A 239 -5.26 -3.78 -19.86
CA VAL A 239 -5.69 -4.40 -18.59
C VAL A 239 -4.47 -4.52 -17.69
N ALA A 240 -4.59 -4.17 -16.40
CA ALA A 240 -3.49 -4.27 -15.44
C ALA A 240 -2.16 -3.64 -15.92
N ARG A 241 -2.24 -2.50 -16.64
CA ARG A 241 -1.11 -1.79 -17.28
C ARG A 241 -0.42 -2.53 -18.44
N GLN A 242 -1.01 -3.60 -18.95
CA GLN A 242 -0.49 -4.34 -20.09
C GLN A 242 -1.35 -4.10 -21.33
N VAL A 243 -0.70 -3.86 -22.47
CA VAL A 243 -1.37 -3.77 -23.77
C VAL A 243 -1.52 -5.17 -24.35
N LEU A 244 -2.73 -5.53 -24.75
CA LEU A 244 -3.08 -6.79 -25.39
C LEU A 244 -3.60 -6.51 -26.79
N GLN A 245 -3.08 -7.21 -27.79
CA GLN A 245 -3.68 -7.24 -29.11
C GLN A 245 -4.85 -8.22 -29.11
N VAL A 246 -6.07 -7.70 -29.27
CA VAL A 246 -7.32 -8.47 -29.14
C VAL A 246 -8.36 -7.96 -30.12
N ASP A 247 -9.40 -8.74 -30.35
CA ASP A 247 -10.61 -8.17 -30.95
C ASP A 247 -11.34 -7.30 -29.92
N ALA A 248 -11.04 -5.99 -29.94
CA ALA A 248 -11.64 -5.00 -29.05
C ALA A 248 -13.18 -5.00 -29.10
N ALA A 249 -13.78 -5.37 -30.25
CA ALA A 249 -15.22 -5.43 -30.38
C ALA A 249 -15.82 -6.59 -29.58
N SER A 250 -15.11 -7.70 -29.40
CA SER A 250 -15.56 -8.88 -28.63
C SER A 250 -14.91 -9.05 -27.26
N PHE A 251 -13.88 -8.28 -26.93
CA PHE A 251 -13.17 -8.37 -25.64
C PHE A 251 -14.06 -7.95 -24.45
N ARG A 252 -14.09 -8.75 -23.38
CA ARG A 252 -14.91 -8.57 -22.17
C ARG A 252 -14.16 -8.98 -20.91
N MET A 253 -14.53 -8.37 -19.78
CA MET A 253 -14.23 -8.88 -18.45
C MET A 253 -15.43 -9.71 -17.93
N LEU A 254 -15.13 -10.89 -17.40
CA LEU A 254 -16.02 -11.72 -16.60
C LEU A 254 -15.61 -11.58 -15.14
N GLN A 255 -16.53 -11.17 -14.28
CA GLN A 255 -16.24 -10.96 -12.86
C GLN A 255 -17.40 -11.43 -11.98
N LYS A 256 -17.03 -12.03 -10.84
CA LYS A 256 -17.91 -12.34 -9.71
C LYS A 256 -17.07 -12.31 -8.43
N GLY A 257 -17.44 -11.45 -7.48
CA GLY A 257 -16.64 -11.23 -6.28
C GLY A 257 -15.23 -10.76 -6.67
N GLU A 258 -14.21 -11.41 -6.12
CA GLU A 258 -12.81 -11.10 -6.39
C GLU A 258 -12.24 -11.84 -7.62
N THR A 259 -12.98 -12.78 -8.23
CA THR A 259 -12.50 -13.54 -9.38
C THR A 259 -12.80 -12.82 -10.68
N GLU A 260 -11.75 -12.64 -11.48
CA GLU A 260 -11.77 -11.96 -12.77
C GLU A 260 -11.10 -12.79 -13.87
N PHE A 261 -11.76 -12.84 -15.01
CA PHE A 261 -11.20 -13.35 -16.27
C PHE A 261 -11.49 -12.37 -17.39
N TYR A 262 -10.65 -12.40 -18.41
CA TYR A 262 -10.77 -11.55 -19.58
C TYR A 262 -10.80 -12.45 -20.82
N LYS A 263 -11.64 -12.14 -21.80
CA LYS A 263 -11.72 -12.96 -23.02
C LYS A 263 -12.15 -12.17 -24.23
N ASP A 264 -11.72 -12.61 -25.40
CA ASP A 264 -12.36 -12.31 -26.68
C ASP A 264 -12.94 -13.61 -27.28
N GLN A 265 -13.20 -13.64 -28.59
CA GLN A 265 -13.70 -14.84 -29.27
C GLN A 265 -12.68 -15.99 -29.36
N ALA A 266 -11.38 -15.72 -29.21
CA ALA A 266 -10.30 -16.67 -29.47
C ALA A 266 -9.42 -16.95 -28.25
N GLN A 267 -9.41 -16.08 -27.25
CA GLN A 267 -8.45 -16.11 -26.15
C GLN A 267 -9.12 -15.82 -24.81
N VAL A 268 -8.54 -16.41 -23.75
CA VAL A 268 -8.90 -16.14 -22.36
C VAL A 268 -7.63 -15.78 -21.57
N PHE A 269 -7.77 -14.88 -20.61
CA PHE A 269 -6.70 -14.37 -19.77
C PHE A 269 -7.13 -14.29 -18.31
N SER A 270 -6.17 -14.37 -17.40
CA SER A 270 -6.36 -14.19 -15.95
C SER A 270 -5.15 -13.52 -15.31
N THR A 271 -5.36 -12.77 -14.23
CA THR A 271 -4.29 -12.15 -13.43
C THR A 271 -3.69 -13.09 -12.38
N ASP A 272 -4.40 -14.18 -12.06
CA ASP A 272 -4.18 -14.95 -10.83
C ASP A 272 -3.79 -16.41 -11.08
N PHE A 273 -3.50 -16.76 -12.34
CA PHE A 273 -3.45 -18.15 -12.80
C PHE A 273 -2.31 -19.01 -12.17
N HIS A 274 -1.46 -18.46 -11.30
CA HIS A 274 -0.35 -19.22 -10.70
C HIS A 274 -0.20 -19.11 -9.17
N GLY A 275 -1.16 -18.53 -8.44
CA GLY A 275 -1.10 -18.49 -6.95
C GLY A 275 0.02 -17.63 -6.36
N GLU A 276 1.01 -17.21 -7.14
CA GLU A 276 1.97 -16.18 -6.77
C GLU A 276 1.39 -14.82 -7.16
N ALA A 277 0.84 -14.11 -6.17
CA ALA A 277 0.57 -12.68 -6.30
C ALA A 277 1.91 -11.93 -6.43
N GLN A 278 2.49 -11.93 -7.63
CA GLN A 278 3.59 -11.04 -7.95
C GLN A 278 3.00 -9.65 -8.17
N TRP A 279 3.46 -8.68 -7.39
CA TRP A 279 3.18 -7.28 -7.64
C TRP A 279 4.29 -6.74 -8.54
N PRO A 280 3.97 -6.16 -9.69
CA PRO A 280 2.63 -5.84 -10.19
C PRO A 280 1.85 -7.05 -10.75
N ARG A 281 0.53 -7.12 -10.51
CA ARG A 281 -0.35 -8.16 -11.09
C ARG A 281 -0.13 -8.22 -12.61
N GLN A 282 0.23 -9.38 -13.13
CA GLN A 282 0.44 -9.59 -14.57
C GLN A 282 -0.72 -10.36 -15.16
N LEU A 283 -1.23 -9.93 -16.30
CA LEU A 283 -2.24 -10.67 -17.02
C LEU A 283 -1.57 -11.76 -17.88
N ARG A 284 -2.07 -12.99 -17.80
CA ARG A 284 -1.51 -14.14 -18.55
C ARG A 284 -2.58 -14.81 -19.40
N ARG A 285 -2.21 -15.15 -20.63
CA ARG A 285 -3.05 -15.95 -21.54
C ARG A 285 -3.17 -17.38 -21.00
N MET A 286 -4.37 -17.94 -21.12
CA MET A 286 -4.69 -19.31 -20.72
C MET A 286 -4.83 -20.18 -21.99
N PRO A 287 -3.75 -20.84 -22.45
CA PRO A 287 -3.76 -21.54 -23.74
C PRO A 287 -4.69 -22.76 -23.78
N GLN A 288 -5.03 -23.33 -22.63
CA GLN A 288 -5.92 -24.49 -22.52
C GLN A 288 -7.41 -24.13 -22.53
N ALA A 289 -7.72 -22.82 -22.46
CA ALA A 289 -9.08 -22.35 -22.37
C ALA A 289 -9.80 -22.30 -23.71
N ASP A 290 -10.98 -22.92 -23.76
CA ASP A 290 -11.88 -22.79 -24.91
C ASP A 290 -12.68 -21.49 -24.80
N ALA A 291 -12.17 -20.44 -25.45
CA ALA A 291 -12.76 -19.10 -25.38
C ALA A 291 -14.26 -19.09 -25.75
N PRO A 292 -14.77 -19.77 -26.80
CA PRO A 292 -16.20 -19.77 -27.12
C PRO A 292 -17.11 -20.24 -25.98
N SER A 293 -16.77 -21.33 -25.29
CA SER A 293 -17.60 -21.88 -24.20
C SER A 293 -17.27 -21.36 -22.80
N PHE A 294 -16.16 -20.62 -22.65
CA PHE A 294 -15.69 -20.13 -21.35
C PHE A 294 -16.70 -19.20 -20.66
N LYS A 295 -17.04 -19.52 -19.41
CA LYS A 295 -17.95 -18.74 -18.57
C LYS A 295 -17.57 -18.83 -17.09
N LEU A 296 -17.83 -17.75 -16.36
CA LEU A 296 -17.61 -17.66 -14.91
C LEU A 296 -18.85 -18.17 -14.15
N ARG A 297 -18.70 -19.26 -13.40
CA ARG A 297 -19.80 -19.93 -12.68
C ARG A 297 -20.05 -19.28 -11.31
N GLY A 298 -19.00 -18.91 -10.58
CA GLY A 298 -19.07 -18.28 -9.25
C GLY A 298 -17.76 -17.57 -8.87
N ASP A 299 -17.70 -17.07 -7.64
CA ASP A 299 -16.60 -16.23 -7.11
C ASP A 299 -15.23 -16.91 -7.07
N PHE A 300 -15.14 -18.21 -7.35
CA PHE A 300 -13.89 -18.98 -7.37
C PHE A 300 -13.79 -19.98 -8.52
N LEU A 301 -14.84 -20.12 -9.35
CA LEU A 301 -14.94 -21.20 -10.34
C LEU A 301 -15.41 -20.67 -11.70
N ALA A 302 -14.58 -20.88 -12.71
CA ALA A 302 -14.96 -20.77 -14.11
C ALA A 302 -14.95 -22.15 -14.79
N GLU A 303 -15.61 -22.25 -15.93
CA GLU A 303 -15.67 -23.47 -16.72
C GLU A 303 -15.71 -23.18 -18.22
N ASP A 304 -15.23 -24.14 -18.99
CA ASP A 304 -15.44 -24.23 -20.44
C ASP A 304 -15.92 -25.64 -20.81
N ALA A 305 -15.92 -26.01 -22.09
CA ALA A 305 -16.37 -27.32 -22.57
C ALA A 305 -15.55 -28.50 -22.05
N HIS A 306 -14.30 -28.26 -21.63
CA HIS A 306 -13.32 -29.32 -21.32
C HIS A 306 -12.76 -29.23 -19.90
N HIS A 307 -12.78 -28.05 -19.29
CA HIS A 307 -12.09 -27.78 -18.03
C HIS A 307 -12.93 -26.97 -17.04
N PHE A 308 -12.58 -27.14 -15.77
CA PHE A 308 -12.86 -26.21 -14.69
C PHE A 308 -11.60 -25.41 -14.35
N TYR A 309 -11.79 -24.16 -13.97
CA TYR A 309 -10.74 -23.23 -13.59
C TYR A 309 -10.98 -22.79 -12.16
N PHE A 310 -10.09 -23.21 -11.27
CA PHE A 310 -10.20 -23.00 -9.84
C PHE A 310 -8.84 -22.53 -9.31
N ARG A 311 -8.74 -21.25 -8.95
CA ARG A 311 -7.55 -20.64 -8.31
C ARG A 311 -6.21 -21.01 -8.95
N GLY A 312 -6.09 -20.73 -10.24
CA GLY A 312 -4.87 -21.02 -11.03
C GLY A 312 -4.68 -22.48 -11.42
N LYS A 313 -5.55 -23.38 -10.95
CA LYS A 313 -5.60 -24.75 -11.42
C LYS A 313 -6.58 -24.89 -12.58
N VAL A 314 -6.11 -25.55 -13.65
CA VAL A 314 -6.98 -26.13 -14.69
C VAL A 314 -7.23 -27.58 -14.30
N VAL A 315 -8.49 -27.94 -14.19
CA VAL A 315 -8.94 -29.29 -13.85
C VAL A 315 -9.77 -29.82 -15.01
N PRO A 316 -9.31 -30.85 -15.73
CA PRO A 316 -10.12 -31.49 -16.76
C PRO A 316 -11.45 -32.00 -16.20
N ARG A 317 -12.54 -31.80 -16.93
CA ARG A 317 -13.88 -32.28 -16.53
C ARG A 317 -13.89 -33.78 -16.31
N ALA A 318 -13.14 -34.53 -17.11
CA ALA A 318 -13.02 -35.99 -16.97
C ALA A 318 -12.40 -36.42 -15.63
N ASP A 319 -11.56 -35.57 -15.02
CA ASP A 319 -10.81 -35.91 -13.81
C ASP A 319 -11.58 -35.62 -12.52
N ILE A 320 -12.58 -34.74 -12.58
CA ILE A 320 -13.34 -34.27 -11.40
C ILE A 320 -14.84 -34.60 -11.49
N GLY A 321 -15.39 -34.80 -12.69
CA GLY A 321 -16.81 -34.99 -12.91
C GLY A 321 -17.61 -33.71 -12.68
N THR A 322 -18.85 -33.83 -12.22
CA THR A 322 -19.58 -32.65 -11.75
C THR A 322 -18.97 -32.12 -10.46
N CYS A 323 -18.93 -30.80 -10.27
CA CYS A 323 -18.25 -30.20 -9.12
C CYS A 323 -18.99 -28.97 -8.54
N ARG A 324 -18.64 -28.62 -7.30
CA ARG A 324 -19.08 -27.42 -6.58
C ARG A 324 -17.95 -26.87 -5.70
N VAL A 325 -18.00 -25.57 -5.42
CA VAL A 325 -17.11 -24.94 -4.43
C VAL A 325 -17.87 -24.86 -3.10
N GLU A 326 -17.26 -25.31 -2.02
CA GLU A 326 -17.84 -25.17 -0.68
C GLU A 326 -17.74 -23.69 -0.22
N PRO A 327 -18.80 -23.14 0.40
CA PRO A 327 -18.83 -21.73 0.80
C PRO A 327 -17.90 -21.41 1.97
N ALA A 328 -17.51 -22.42 2.76
CA ALA A 328 -16.57 -22.32 3.88
C ALA A 328 -15.19 -21.80 3.44
N GLY A 329 -14.41 -21.26 4.38
CA GLY A 329 -13.12 -20.64 4.08
C GLY A 329 -13.20 -19.15 3.77
N TYR A 330 -12.30 -18.33 4.32
CA TYR A 330 -12.19 -16.92 3.91
C TYR A 330 -11.24 -16.77 2.72
N PHE A 331 -10.00 -17.23 2.89
CA PHE A 331 -8.98 -17.11 1.85
C PHE A 331 -9.16 -18.12 0.72
N HIS A 332 -8.79 -17.66 -0.47
CA HIS A 332 -8.90 -18.45 -1.69
C HIS A 332 -8.15 -19.79 -1.67
N ASP A 333 -6.95 -19.82 -1.09
CA ASP A 333 -6.13 -21.04 -1.00
C ASP A 333 -6.69 -22.04 0.01
N LEU A 334 -7.70 -21.64 0.78
CA LEU A 334 -8.43 -22.47 1.72
C LEU A 334 -9.80 -22.89 1.18
N LYS A 335 -10.16 -22.53 -0.06
CA LYS A 335 -11.44 -22.95 -0.67
C LYS A 335 -11.40 -24.40 -1.11
N LEU A 336 -12.48 -25.13 -0.83
CA LEU A 336 -12.64 -26.52 -1.26
C LEU A 336 -13.42 -26.60 -2.57
N LEU A 337 -12.85 -27.31 -3.55
CA LEU A 337 -13.56 -27.74 -4.76
C LEU A 337 -13.84 -29.24 -4.65
N VAL A 338 -15.10 -29.61 -4.57
CA VAL A 338 -15.56 -30.99 -4.38
C VAL A 338 -16.21 -31.46 -5.68
N GLY A 339 -15.71 -32.55 -6.25
CA GLY A 339 -16.32 -33.23 -7.39
C GLY A 339 -16.66 -34.68 -7.12
N GLU A 340 -17.11 -35.37 -8.16
CA GLU A 340 -17.46 -36.80 -8.12
C GLU A 340 -16.23 -37.71 -8.02
N HIS A 341 -15.08 -37.25 -8.53
CA HIS A 341 -13.86 -38.07 -8.67
C HIS A 341 -12.64 -37.49 -7.96
N ALA A 342 -12.71 -36.24 -7.51
CA ALA A 342 -11.61 -35.58 -6.82
C ALA A 342 -12.11 -34.46 -5.89
N VAL A 343 -11.33 -34.21 -4.84
CA VAL A 343 -11.48 -33.06 -3.95
C VAL A 343 -10.19 -32.25 -3.98
N TYR A 344 -10.29 -30.93 -4.00
CA TYR A 344 -9.15 -30.02 -3.98
C TYR A 344 -9.29 -29.00 -2.84
N LEU A 345 -8.16 -28.62 -2.22
CA LEU A 345 -8.04 -27.47 -1.35
C LEU A 345 -7.11 -26.45 -2.04
N GLY A 346 -7.66 -25.32 -2.47
CA GLY A 346 -6.93 -24.40 -3.36
C GLY A 346 -6.46 -25.12 -4.62
N ALA A 347 -5.15 -25.09 -4.90
CA ALA A 347 -4.57 -25.75 -6.07
C ALA A 347 -4.23 -27.25 -5.87
N ASP A 348 -4.32 -27.77 -4.65
CA ASP A 348 -3.84 -29.11 -4.29
C ASP A 348 -4.95 -30.15 -4.33
N ARG A 349 -4.71 -31.28 -5.01
CA ARG A 349 -5.60 -32.44 -4.99
C ARG A 349 -5.43 -33.19 -3.67
N LEU A 350 -6.54 -33.47 -2.99
CA LEU A 350 -6.54 -34.18 -1.72
C LEU A 350 -6.60 -35.71 -1.95
N PRO A 351 -5.90 -36.50 -1.11
CA PRO A 351 -5.98 -37.96 -1.15
C PRO A 351 -7.22 -38.46 -0.38
N LEU A 352 -8.41 -37.99 -0.78
CA LEU A 352 -9.70 -38.35 -0.18
C LEU A 352 -10.59 -39.03 -1.22
N ASP A 353 -11.43 -39.96 -0.78
CA ASP A 353 -12.48 -40.53 -1.62
C ASP A 353 -13.60 -39.50 -1.87
N ALA A 354 -13.62 -38.95 -3.08
CA ALA A 354 -14.52 -37.88 -3.45
C ALA A 354 -16.00 -38.31 -3.42
N ALA A 355 -16.29 -39.58 -3.74
CA ALA A 355 -17.66 -40.10 -3.80
C ALA A 355 -18.34 -40.14 -2.42
N SER A 356 -17.58 -40.35 -1.36
CA SER A 356 -18.07 -40.39 0.03
C SER A 356 -17.70 -39.16 0.86
N PHE A 357 -17.08 -38.14 0.24
CA PHE A 357 -16.60 -36.94 0.91
C PHE A 357 -17.73 -36.18 1.64
N ARG A 358 -17.43 -35.77 2.87
CA ARG A 358 -18.28 -34.92 3.70
C ARG A 358 -17.44 -33.83 4.38
N LEU A 359 -17.89 -32.59 4.26
CA LEU A 359 -17.43 -31.50 5.13
C LEU A 359 -18.27 -31.55 6.41
N GLU A 360 -17.65 -31.86 7.54
CA GLU A 360 -18.34 -31.98 8.83
C GLU A 360 -18.36 -30.64 9.57
N HIS A 361 -17.20 -29.95 9.64
CA HIS A 361 -17.07 -28.68 10.36
C HIS A 361 -16.08 -27.72 9.68
N ASP A 362 -16.37 -26.42 9.75
CA ASP A 362 -15.45 -25.32 9.45
C ASP A 362 -14.96 -24.73 10.78
N LEU A 363 -13.65 -24.76 11.00
CA LEU A 363 -13.01 -24.36 12.25
C LEU A 363 -12.17 -23.10 12.02
N PRO A 364 -12.54 -21.94 12.60
CA PRO A 364 -11.67 -20.78 12.63
C PRO A 364 -10.47 -21.06 13.56
N VAL A 365 -9.26 -20.67 13.14
CA VAL A 365 -8.08 -20.78 13.99
C VAL A 365 -7.92 -19.50 14.81
N GLU A 366 -8.53 -19.48 15.99
CA GLU A 366 -8.40 -18.36 16.93
C GLU A 366 -6.97 -18.21 17.47
N GLY A 367 -6.55 -16.97 17.78
CA GLY A 367 -5.29 -16.71 18.48
C GLY A 367 -4.02 -16.62 17.63
N THR A 368 -4.09 -16.77 16.31
CA THR A 368 -2.94 -16.62 15.39
C THR A 368 -2.65 -15.15 15.02
N GLY A 369 -3.38 -14.18 15.57
CA GLY A 369 -3.28 -12.77 15.14
C GLY A 369 -3.78 -12.50 13.71
N ILE A 370 -4.07 -13.54 12.93
CA ILE A 370 -4.67 -13.50 11.60
C ILE A 370 -6.08 -14.07 11.74
N ALA A 371 -7.09 -13.19 11.84
CA ALA A 371 -8.49 -13.54 12.11
C ALA A 371 -9.21 -14.41 11.06
N PHE A 372 -8.49 -14.98 10.08
CA PHE A 372 -9.06 -15.49 8.82
C PHE A 372 -8.48 -16.84 8.36
N VAL A 373 -7.79 -17.56 9.24
CA VAL A 373 -7.30 -18.90 8.93
C VAL A 373 -8.41 -19.91 9.21
N ASN A 374 -8.70 -20.78 8.24
CA ASN A 374 -9.66 -21.87 8.37
C ASN A 374 -8.96 -23.23 8.32
N ALA A 375 -9.38 -24.13 9.21
CA ALA A 375 -9.14 -25.56 9.14
C ALA A 375 -10.49 -26.28 9.02
N TYR A 376 -10.51 -27.50 8.50
CA TYR A 376 -11.74 -28.25 8.28
C TYR A 376 -11.69 -29.59 8.99
N VAL A 377 -12.82 -30.03 9.54
CA VAL A 377 -13.04 -31.45 9.82
C VAL A 377 -13.75 -32.04 8.63
N VAL A 378 -13.10 -32.97 7.95
CA VAL A 378 -13.60 -33.64 6.75
C VAL A 378 -13.62 -35.14 6.98
N GLY A 379 -14.50 -35.84 6.26
CA GLY A 379 -14.56 -37.30 6.30
C GLY A 379 -14.81 -37.90 4.93
N ASP A 380 -14.39 -39.15 4.76
CA ASP A 380 -14.66 -39.99 3.60
C ASP A 380 -14.85 -41.46 4.06
N ALA A 381 -14.85 -42.41 3.13
CA ALA A 381 -14.98 -43.84 3.42
C ALA A 381 -13.81 -44.42 4.23
N SER A 382 -12.65 -43.75 4.22
CA SER A 382 -11.44 -44.19 4.93
C SER A 382 -11.38 -43.68 6.37
N GLY A 383 -12.06 -42.57 6.67
CA GLY A 383 -12.16 -42.06 8.02
C GLY A 383 -12.42 -40.56 8.09
N ARG A 384 -12.04 -39.97 9.22
CA ARG A 384 -12.19 -38.55 9.53
C ARG A 384 -10.83 -37.90 9.72
N TYR A 385 -10.69 -36.67 9.26
CA TYR A 385 -9.44 -35.93 9.22
C TYR A 385 -9.63 -34.46 9.59
N LEU A 386 -8.63 -33.89 10.26
CA LEU A 386 -8.37 -32.46 10.30
C LEU A 386 -7.58 -32.08 9.05
N LEU A 387 -8.16 -31.21 8.22
CA LEU A 387 -7.57 -30.68 7.00
C LEU A 387 -7.17 -29.22 7.24
N ASP A 388 -5.87 -28.92 7.16
CA ASP A 388 -5.35 -27.57 7.27
C ASP A 388 -4.17 -27.33 6.32
N ARG A 389 -3.59 -26.13 6.37
CA ARG A 389 -2.35 -25.79 5.66
C ARG A 389 -1.29 -25.34 6.66
N GLU A 390 -0.04 -25.65 6.35
CA GLU A 390 1.08 -25.17 7.17
C GLU A 390 1.16 -23.64 7.16
N HIS A 391 1.42 -23.04 8.32
CA HIS A 391 1.64 -21.60 8.44
C HIS A 391 3.12 -21.28 8.35
N LEU A 392 3.51 -20.60 7.27
CA LEU A 392 4.86 -20.09 7.13
C LEU A 392 4.99 -18.72 7.82
N PRO A 393 6.17 -18.38 8.38
CA PRO A 393 6.44 -17.06 8.99
C PRO A 393 6.17 -15.88 8.07
N THR A 394 6.23 -16.12 6.76
CA THR A 394 6.00 -15.12 5.72
C THR A 394 4.53 -14.71 5.59
N GLY A 395 3.62 -15.29 6.38
CA GLY A 395 2.18 -15.11 6.24
C GLY A 395 1.59 -15.87 5.05
N ARG A 396 2.37 -16.72 4.37
CA ARG A 396 1.92 -17.61 3.30
C ARG A 396 1.52 -18.98 3.84
N PHE A 397 0.64 -19.66 3.10
CA PHE A 397 0.26 -21.04 3.38
C PHE A 397 1.25 -22.01 2.70
N GLY A 398 1.82 -22.91 3.48
CA GLY A 398 2.64 -24.03 3.04
C GLY A 398 1.78 -25.21 2.54
N GLY A 399 2.33 -26.42 2.62
CA GLY A 399 1.67 -27.63 2.15
C GLY A 399 0.37 -27.95 2.89
N VAL A 400 -0.53 -28.65 2.20
CA VAL A 400 -1.74 -29.20 2.81
C VAL A 400 -1.37 -30.32 3.77
N ARG A 401 -2.01 -30.35 4.94
CA ARG A 401 -1.92 -31.46 5.89
C ARG A 401 -3.29 -32.07 6.12
N LEU A 402 -3.29 -33.39 6.21
CA LEU A 402 -4.47 -34.19 6.45
C LEU A 402 -4.15 -35.12 7.63
N THR A 403 -4.64 -34.78 8.82
CA THR A 403 -4.33 -35.51 10.06
C THR A 403 -5.54 -36.33 10.49
N PRO A 404 -5.43 -37.68 10.62
CA PRO A 404 -6.54 -38.50 11.11
C PRO A 404 -6.97 -38.06 12.51
N VAL A 405 -8.29 -37.97 12.74
CA VAL A 405 -8.87 -37.60 14.04
C VAL A 405 -10.06 -38.49 14.35
N ALA A 406 -10.23 -38.86 15.62
CA ALA A 406 -11.35 -39.68 16.06
C ALA A 406 -12.67 -38.89 16.00
N ASP A 407 -12.65 -37.62 16.41
CA ASP A 407 -13.80 -36.75 16.53
C ASP A 407 -13.42 -35.25 16.46
N LEU A 408 -14.43 -34.39 16.60
CA LEU A 408 -14.27 -32.95 16.62
C LEU A 408 -13.39 -32.46 17.78
N ALA A 409 -13.48 -33.08 18.96
CA ALA A 409 -12.72 -32.67 20.14
C ALA A 409 -11.22 -32.92 19.94
N ALA A 410 -10.85 -34.05 19.34
CA ALA A 410 -9.48 -34.36 18.96
C ALA A 410 -8.95 -33.35 17.92
N ALA A 411 -9.77 -32.98 16.93
CA ALA A 411 -9.41 -31.97 15.94
C ALA A 411 -9.16 -30.59 16.58
N GLN A 412 -10.04 -30.16 17.47
CA GLN A 412 -9.90 -28.89 18.20
C GLN A 412 -8.65 -28.87 19.09
N ALA A 413 -8.33 -29.98 19.76
CA ALA A 413 -7.12 -30.10 20.58
C ALA A 413 -5.84 -29.97 19.74
N LEU A 414 -5.78 -30.61 18.57
CA LEU A 414 -4.65 -30.48 17.64
C LEU A 414 -4.52 -29.04 17.12
N LEU A 415 -5.64 -28.41 16.75
CA LEU A 415 -5.63 -27.05 16.25
C LEU A 415 -5.15 -26.05 17.31
N ALA A 416 -5.54 -26.24 18.57
CA ALA A 416 -5.05 -25.45 19.69
C ALA A 416 -3.53 -25.58 19.89
N GLN A 417 -2.95 -26.77 19.66
CA GLN A 417 -1.49 -26.96 19.69
C GLN A 417 -0.80 -26.19 18.55
N VAL A 418 -1.35 -26.23 17.34
CA VAL A 418 -0.83 -25.46 16.19
C VAL A 418 -0.88 -23.95 16.46
N ALA A 419 -2.00 -23.46 17.00
CA ALA A 419 -2.15 -22.06 17.39
C ALA A 419 -1.15 -21.66 18.48
N GLN A 420 -0.88 -22.54 19.44
CA GLN A 420 0.11 -22.31 20.50
C GLN A 420 1.53 -22.18 19.94
N VAL A 421 1.96 -23.10 19.08
CA VAL A 421 3.28 -23.02 18.41
C VAL A 421 3.39 -21.74 17.57
N TYR A 422 2.31 -21.35 16.89
CA TYR A 422 2.28 -20.10 16.14
C TYR A 422 2.40 -18.88 17.07
N ARG A 423 1.71 -18.87 18.21
CA ARG A 423 1.84 -17.82 19.23
C ARG A 423 3.25 -17.76 19.78
N GLU A 424 3.86 -18.87 20.16
CA GLU A 424 5.25 -18.89 20.65
C GLU A 424 6.24 -18.34 19.61
N ARG A 425 5.97 -18.55 18.32
CA ARG A 425 6.80 -18.07 17.22
C ARG A 425 6.57 -16.58 16.86
N ASN A 426 5.35 -16.09 17.02
CA ASN A 426 4.91 -14.76 16.53
C ASN A 426 4.46 -13.79 17.63
N GLU A 427 4.41 -14.22 18.89
CA GLU A 427 4.22 -13.33 20.02
C GLU A 427 5.33 -12.27 19.99
N PRO A 428 4.99 -11.00 20.28
CA PRO A 428 5.97 -9.93 20.31
C PRO A 428 7.09 -10.28 21.30
N ARG A 429 8.26 -10.63 20.75
CA ARG A 429 9.57 -10.66 21.41
C ARG A 429 9.50 -11.19 22.84
N GLN A 430 9.10 -12.45 23.04
CA GLN A 430 9.13 -13.06 24.37
C GLN A 430 10.51 -12.86 25.01
N GLY A 431 10.50 -12.24 26.19
CA GLY A 431 11.69 -11.88 26.96
C GLY A 431 11.78 -10.38 27.25
N ARG A 432 11.38 -9.49 26.33
CA ARG A 432 11.53 -8.04 26.57
C ARG A 432 10.34 -7.49 27.37
N PRO A 433 10.53 -7.08 28.64
CA PRO A 433 9.44 -6.46 29.38
C PRO A 433 9.02 -5.16 28.68
N SER A 434 7.75 -4.77 28.82
CA SER A 434 7.31 -3.45 28.38
C SER A 434 8.09 -2.42 29.19
N MET A 435 9.12 -1.84 28.57
CA MET A 435 9.93 -0.83 29.23
C MET A 435 9.04 0.37 29.53
N PRO A 436 9.04 0.91 30.76
CA PRO A 436 8.29 2.12 31.06
C PRO A 436 8.79 3.25 30.16
N ALA A 437 7.91 4.19 29.81
CA ALA A 437 8.33 5.38 29.08
C ALA A 437 9.47 6.07 29.84
N SER A 438 10.41 6.67 29.11
CA SER A 438 11.48 7.47 29.73
C SER A 438 10.83 8.46 30.69
N ALA A 439 11.19 8.34 31.97
CA ALA A 439 10.68 9.21 33.00
C ALA A 439 11.23 10.63 32.80
N SER A 440 10.54 11.62 33.39
CA SER A 440 11.11 12.96 33.53
C SER A 440 12.49 12.87 34.22
N PRO A 441 13.49 13.69 33.85
CA PRO A 441 14.80 13.72 34.52
C PRO A 441 14.72 13.83 36.05
N ASP A 442 13.63 14.42 36.57
CA ASP A 442 13.41 14.63 38.00
C ASP A 442 12.83 13.40 38.74
N ASP A 443 12.36 12.38 38.02
CA ASP A 443 11.76 11.17 38.62
C ASP A 443 12.81 10.06 38.79
N ARG A 444 13.56 10.18 39.88
CA ARG A 444 14.57 9.18 40.29
C ARG A 444 13.97 7.80 40.54
N ALA A 445 12.74 7.71 41.03
CA ALA A 445 12.10 6.43 41.34
C ALA A 445 11.80 5.65 40.05
N ALA A 446 11.24 6.33 39.05
CA ALA A 446 11.00 5.73 37.74
C ALA A 446 12.30 5.40 37.00
N SER A 447 13.33 6.25 37.12
CA SER A 447 14.67 5.96 36.57
C SER A 447 15.29 4.70 37.20
N GLY A 448 15.15 4.53 38.53
CA GLY A 448 15.55 3.31 39.24
C GLY A 448 14.81 2.08 38.75
N ALA A 449 13.49 2.16 38.66
CA ALA A 449 12.66 1.05 38.16
C ALA A 449 13.01 0.66 36.71
N TYR A 450 13.30 1.64 35.84
CA TYR A 450 13.77 1.38 34.48
C TYR A 450 15.11 0.67 34.48
N ALA A 451 16.09 1.18 35.24
CA ALA A 451 17.43 0.61 35.32
C ALA A 451 17.43 -0.84 35.82
N ASP A 452 16.68 -1.13 36.89
CA ASP A 452 16.62 -2.47 37.47
C ASP A 452 15.86 -3.46 36.57
N LEU A 453 14.86 -2.99 35.83
CA LEU A 453 14.16 -3.79 34.83
C LEU A 453 15.07 -4.10 33.64
N PHE A 454 15.76 -3.09 33.09
CA PHE A 454 16.69 -3.27 31.99
C PHE A 454 17.85 -4.19 32.37
N ALA A 455 18.46 -3.99 33.54
CA ALA A 455 19.60 -4.78 34.00
C ALA A 455 19.24 -6.27 34.13
N ARG A 456 18.07 -6.60 34.70
CA ARG A 456 17.56 -7.98 34.77
C ARG A 456 17.36 -8.57 33.39
N TRP A 457 16.67 -7.85 32.51
CA TRP A 457 16.46 -8.29 31.14
C TRP A 457 17.79 -8.50 30.39
N ALA A 458 18.73 -7.58 30.54
CA ALA A 458 20.00 -7.62 29.84
C ALA A 458 20.97 -8.70 30.35
N GLY A 459 20.77 -9.18 31.58
CA GLY A 459 21.49 -10.33 32.12
C GLY A 459 21.12 -11.65 31.43
N GLU A 460 19.86 -11.78 30.98
CA GLU A 460 19.34 -13.03 30.43
C GLU A 460 19.23 -13.02 28.89
N HIS A 461 18.96 -11.86 28.29
CA HIS A 461 18.50 -11.79 26.91
C HIS A 461 19.30 -10.88 25.98
N PHE A 462 20.15 -9.99 26.51
CA PHE A 462 20.80 -8.97 25.69
C PHE A 462 21.68 -9.55 24.59
N ASP A 463 22.51 -10.55 24.85
CA ASP A 463 23.48 -11.04 23.85
C ASP A 463 22.77 -11.69 22.65
N ALA A 464 21.68 -12.43 22.91
CA ALA A 464 20.86 -13.02 21.86
C ALA A 464 20.12 -11.95 21.04
N GLU A 465 19.59 -10.93 21.72
CA GLU A 465 18.93 -9.81 21.04
C GLU A 465 19.91 -8.95 20.25
N TYR A 466 21.09 -8.67 20.81
CA TYR A 466 22.15 -7.93 20.13
C TYR A 466 22.66 -8.69 18.91
N ALA A 467 22.93 -10.00 19.02
CA ALA A 467 23.34 -10.80 17.87
C ALA A 467 22.33 -10.75 16.71
N ARG A 468 21.03 -10.67 17.04
CA ARG A 468 19.92 -10.59 16.08
C ARG A 468 19.70 -9.18 15.52
N ASP A 469 19.69 -8.17 16.39
CA ASP A 469 19.16 -6.82 16.10
C ASP A 469 20.25 -5.73 16.08
N ARG A 470 21.54 -6.07 16.20
CA ARG A 470 22.66 -5.09 16.23
C ARG A 470 22.74 -4.14 15.01
N LEU A 471 22.00 -4.39 13.94
CA LEU A 471 21.95 -3.49 12.77
C LEU A 471 20.61 -2.75 12.62
N ASP A 472 19.66 -3.00 13.53
CA ASP A 472 18.37 -2.31 13.56
C ASP A 472 18.53 -0.94 14.23
N ALA A 473 19.00 0.05 13.46
CA ALA A 473 19.30 1.39 13.96
C ALA A 473 18.08 2.15 14.55
N ASP A 474 16.87 1.85 14.05
CA ASP A 474 15.61 2.35 14.62
C ASP A 474 14.98 1.37 15.64
N GLY A 475 15.69 0.28 15.91
CA GLY A 475 15.26 -0.77 16.80
C GLY A 475 15.14 -0.30 18.23
N ALA A 476 14.25 -0.95 18.97
CA ALA A 476 14.06 -0.67 20.38
C ALA A 476 15.35 -0.89 21.19
N LEU A 477 16.27 -1.76 20.75
CA LEU A 477 17.53 -2.07 21.45
C LEU A 477 18.36 -0.82 21.77
N TYR A 478 18.74 -0.04 20.77
CA TYR A 478 19.59 1.13 20.96
C TYR A 478 18.92 2.25 21.75
N ARG A 479 17.60 2.43 21.58
CA ARG A 479 16.82 3.37 22.37
C ARG A 479 16.82 2.98 23.85
N ASP A 480 16.62 1.70 24.14
CA ASP A 480 16.50 1.24 25.52
C ASP A 480 17.86 1.22 26.22
N VAL A 481 18.94 0.86 25.52
CA VAL A 481 20.32 1.02 26.04
C VAL A 481 20.62 2.49 26.33
N ASN A 482 20.21 3.41 25.45
CA ASN A 482 20.38 4.84 25.67
C ASN A 482 19.63 5.33 26.92
N ASN A 483 18.36 4.93 27.06
CA ASN A 483 17.56 5.27 28.23
C ASN A 483 18.14 4.64 29.52
N TYR A 484 18.68 3.42 29.42
CA TYR A 484 19.37 2.76 30.52
C TYR A 484 20.61 3.54 30.96
N PHE A 485 21.44 3.99 30.01
CA PHE A 485 22.62 4.80 30.30
C PHE A 485 22.26 6.13 30.94
N HIS A 486 21.25 6.80 30.39
CA HIS A 486 20.72 8.03 30.97
C HIS A 486 20.21 7.81 32.40
N ALA A 487 19.42 6.77 32.65
CA ALA A 487 18.87 6.45 33.97
C ALA A 487 19.98 6.15 35.00
N LEU A 488 20.98 5.33 34.63
CA LEU A 488 22.13 5.05 35.50
C LEU A 488 22.89 6.33 35.84
N PHE A 489 23.11 7.21 34.87
CA PHE A 489 23.80 8.47 35.09
C PHE A 489 23.04 9.39 36.06
N GLN A 490 21.71 9.57 35.86
CA GLN A 490 20.86 10.38 36.76
C GLN A 490 20.80 9.84 38.20
N LEU A 491 20.96 8.52 38.37
CA LEU A 491 21.04 7.86 39.67
C LEU A 491 22.43 7.95 40.32
N GLY A 492 23.41 8.58 39.67
CA GLY A 492 24.78 8.66 40.17
C GLY A 492 25.51 7.31 40.11
N ARG A 493 25.16 6.44 39.14
CA ARG A 493 25.75 5.11 38.91
C ARG A 493 26.60 5.05 37.62
N PRO A 494 27.52 6.00 37.35
CA PRO A 494 28.29 6.04 36.08
C PRO A 494 29.20 4.83 35.88
N ALA A 495 29.64 4.16 36.97
CA ALA A 495 30.44 2.95 36.88
C ALA A 495 29.73 1.80 36.14
N GLU A 496 28.41 1.72 36.26
CA GLU A 496 27.60 0.68 35.60
C GLU A 496 27.41 0.95 34.11
N VAL A 497 27.38 2.23 33.69
CA VAL A 497 27.41 2.61 32.28
C VAL A 497 28.70 2.08 31.65
N ILE A 498 29.84 2.36 32.28
CA ILE A 498 31.16 1.93 31.79
C ILE A 498 31.30 0.41 31.80
N ALA A 499 30.72 -0.30 32.77
CA ALA A 499 30.74 -1.75 32.82
C ALA A 499 29.90 -2.38 31.68
N PHE A 500 28.79 -1.76 31.29
CA PHE A 500 27.92 -2.26 30.22
C PHE A 500 28.42 -1.90 28.82
N TYR A 501 29.01 -0.72 28.64
CA TYR A 501 29.37 -0.14 27.34
C TYR A 501 30.14 -1.07 26.39
N PRO A 502 31.13 -1.89 26.82
CA PRO A 502 31.83 -2.82 25.93
C PRO A 502 30.93 -3.81 25.19
N ARG A 503 29.71 -4.09 25.70
CA ARG A 503 28.74 -4.98 25.06
C ARG A 503 28.09 -4.39 23.82
N ILE A 504 28.09 -3.05 23.67
CA ILE A 504 27.43 -2.32 22.57
C ILE A 504 28.39 -1.42 21.78
N GLU A 505 29.61 -1.18 22.29
CA GLU A 505 30.58 -0.22 21.75
C GLU A 505 30.75 -0.29 20.21
N ALA A 506 30.92 -1.49 19.66
CA ALA A 506 31.18 -1.70 18.23
C ALA A 506 30.07 -1.16 17.29
N THR A 507 28.86 -0.98 17.81
CA THR A 507 27.69 -0.51 17.05
C THR A 507 27.02 0.70 17.69
N ALA A 508 27.61 1.27 18.74
CA ALA A 508 27.09 2.45 19.43
C ALA A 508 26.95 3.66 18.49
N TRP A 509 27.69 3.69 17.38
CA TRP A 509 27.58 4.70 16.34
C TRP A 509 26.22 4.77 15.65
N LEU A 510 25.39 3.73 15.73
CA LEU A 510 23.99 3.76 15.28
C LEU A 510 23.11 4.66 16.17
N ASN A 511 23.54 4.89 17.41
CA ASN A 511 22.92 5.85 18.33
C ASN A 511 24.01 6.70 19.02
N PRO A 512 24.46 7.80 18.39
CA PRO A 512 25.55 8.62 18.90
C PRO A 512 25.33 9.24 20.29
N TYR A 513 24.10 9.23 20.83
CA TYR A 513 23.82 9.61 22.21
C TYR A 513 24.55 8.72 23.22
N LEU A 514 24.84 7.47 22.85
CA LEU A 514 25.60 6.53 23.71
C LEU A 514 27.01 7.05 23.98
N PHE A 515 27.69 7.65 23.00
CA PHE A 515 29.02 8.24 23.21
C PHE A 515 28.99 9.41 24.19
N HIS A 516 27.95 10.26 24.12
CA HIS A 516 27.76 11.36 25.06
C HIS A 516 27.56 10.84 26.49
N HIS A 517 26.65 9.89 26.70
CA HIS A 517 26.43 9.32 28.03
C HIS A 517 27.66 8.59 28.59
N THR A 518 28.42 7.90 27.74
CA THR A 518 29.67 7.26 28.15
C THR A 518 30.74 8.31 28.49
N ALA A 519 30.86 9.39 27.72
CA ALA A 519 31.79 10.49 28.00
C ALA A 519 31.50 11.15 29.36
N CYS A 520 30.23 11.50 29.63
CA CYS A 520 29.82 12.04 30.94
C CYS A 520 30.12 11.05 32.08
N SER A 521 29.91 9.76 31.85
CA SER A 521 30.21 8.72 32.86
C SER A 521 31.70 8.60 33.15
N TYR A 522 32.56 8.65 32.13
CA TYR A 522 34.01 8.69 32.33
C TYR A 522 34.47 9.96 33.04
N ALA A 523 33.93 11.12 32.67
CA ALA A 523 34.23 12.40 33.30
C ALA A 523 33.87 12.41 34.79
N ALA A 524 32.68 11.91 35.14
CA ALA A 524 32.23 11.77 36.52
C ALA A 524 33.12 10.84 37.38
N LEU A 525 33.81 9.89 36.75
CA LEU A 525 34.77 8.99 37.39
C LEU A 525 36.23 9.51 37.37
N GLY A 526 36.47 10.73 36.86
CA GLY A 526 37.82 11.31 36.75
C GLY A 526 38.68 10.68 35.65
N ARG A 527 38.10 9.88 34.75
CA ARG A 527 38.78 9.21 33.63
C ARG A 527 38.84 10.12 32.41
N VAL A 528 39.66 11.17 32.52
CA VAL A 528 39.71 12.30 31.57
C VAL A 528 40.03 11.87 30.14
N GLN A 529 41.00 10.98 29.95
CA GLN A 529 41.45 10.59 28.60
C GLN A 529 40.39 9.75 27.88
N GLU A 530 39.75 8.83 28.57
CA GLU A 530 38.64 8.03 28.03
C GLU A 530 37.42 8.91 27.73
N ALA A 531 37.11 9.89 28.60
CA ALA A 531 36.05 10.85 28.32
C ALA A 531 36.32 11.66 27.04
N LEU A 532 37.57 12.10 26.81
CA LEU A 532 37.96 12.79 25.57
C LEU A 532 37.84 11.90 24.33
N GLN A 533 38.17 10.61 24.44
CA GLN A 533 38.01 9.65 23.34
C GLN A 533 36.54 9.48 22.96
N GLU A 534 35.64 9.39 23.95
CA GLU A 534 34.20 9.27 23.69
C GLU A 534 33.59 10.59 23.17
N VAL A 535 34.08 11.75 23.63
CA VAL A 535 33.73 13.03 22.99
C VAL A 535 34.16 13.04 21.52
N ARG A 536 35.36 12.57 21.20
CA ARG A 536 35.82 12.47 19.80
C ARG A 536 34.92 11.56 18.98
N ARG A 537 34.53 10.39 19.50
CA ARG A 537 33.58 9.49 18.85
C ARG A 537 32.21 10.16 18.65
N ALA A 538 31.70 10.90 19.64
CA ALA A 538 30.47 11.67 19.50
C ALA A 538 30.55 12.70 18.34
N VAL A 539 31.71 13.35 18.16
CA VAL A 539 31.97 14.23 17.02
C VAL A 539 32.02 13.45 15.70
N ASP A 540 32.84 12.39 15.65
CA ASP A 540 33.06 11.59 14.44
C ASP A 540 31.77 10.96 13.91
N TYR A 541 30.90 10.49 14.82
CA TYR A 541 29.62 9.85 14.52
C TYR A 541 28.41 10.78 14.63
N ARG A 542 28.62 12.10 14.69
CA ARG A 542 27.57 13.10 14.44
C ARG A 542 26.47 13.14 15.50
N TYR A 543 26.89 13.20 16.76
CA TYR A 543 25.98 13.47 17.86
C TYR A 543 25.08 14.69 17.57
N PRO A 544 23.74 14.55 17.61
CA PRO A 544 22.84 15.62 17.18
C PRO A 544 22.89 16.91 18.00
N HIS A 545 23.45 16.87 19.21
CA HIS A 545 23.54 18.01 20.13
C HIS A 545 24.98 18.43 20.43
N LEU A 546 25.86 18.40 19.42
CA LEU A 546 27.24 18.86 19.57
C LEU A 546 27.33 20.29 20.11
N ASP A 547 26.41 21.18 19.72
CA ASP A 547 26.31 22.54 20.24
C ASP A 547 26.18 22.60 21.77
N ARG A 548 25.41 21.67 22.34
CA ARG A 548 25.19 21.53 23.79
C ARG A 548 26.33 20.80 24.48
N LEU A 549 26.93 19.83 23.80
CA LEU A 549 28.04 19.02 24.32
C LEU A 549 29.21 19.89 24.80
N TRP A 550 29.50 20.98 24.11
CA TRP A 550 30.61 21.88 24.45
C TRP A 550 30.42 22.71 25.72
N GLN A 551 29.19 22.75 26.27
CA GLN A 551 28.83 23.52 27.46
C GLN A 551 28.25 22.61 28.56
N ASP A 552 28.33 21.30 28.36
CA ASP A 552 27.71 20.32 29.24
C ASP A 552 28.38 20.37 30.63
N PRO A 553 27.63 20.70 31.71
CA PRO A 553 28.21 20.75 33.05
C PRO A 553 28.83 19.42 33.50
N ASP A 554 28.32 18.29 33.00
CA ASP A 554 28.83 16.95 33.32
C ASP A 554 30.21 16.69 32.70
N LEU A 555 30.59 17.48 31.69
CA LEU A 555 31.90 17.46 31.03
C LEU A 555 32.81 18.62 31.47
N SER A 556 32.46 19.33 32.55
CA SER A 556 33.21 20.51 33.02
C SER A 556 34.70 20.26 33.28
N VAL A 557 35.07 19.05 33.70
CA VAL A 557 36.48 18.62 33.87
C VAL A 557 37.28 18.67 32.56
N LEU A 558 36.61 18.60 31.40
CA LEU A 558 37.22 18.65 30.07
C LEU A 558 37.29 20.06 29.47
N HIS A 559 36.54 21.04 29.99
CA HIS A 559 36.40 22.36 29.35
C HIS A 559 37.73 23.13 29.20
N GLN A 560 38.70 22.86 30.07
CA GLN A 560 40.04 23.46 30.02
C GLN A 560 41.06 22.58 29.28
N HIS A 561 40.68 21.38 28.84
CA HIS A 561 41.59 20.48 28.14
C HIS A 561 41.83 20.97 26.70
N PRO A 562 43.10 21.08 26.24
CA PRO A 562 43.42 21.59 24.90
C PRO A 562 42.69 20.85 23.77
N ASP A 563 42.64 19.52 23.84
CA ASP A 563 41.95 18.72 22.81
C ASP A 563 40.44 18.96 22.74
N PHE A 564 39.78 19.19 23.89
CA PHE A 564 38.35 19.48 23.93
C PHE A 564 38.07 20.84 23.29
N GLN A 565 38.90 21.85 23.59
CA GLN A 565 38.81 23.18 23.00
C GLN A 565 39.06 23.15 21.49
N ALA A 566 40.06 22.39 21.04
CA ALA A 566 40.37 22.21 19.62
C ALA A 566 39.20 21.54 18.86
N MET A 567 38.60 20.48 19.42
CA MET A 567 37.42 19.83 18.83
C MET A 567 36.22 20.78 18.77
N ALA A 568 35.98 21.55 19.85
CA ALA A 568 34.90 22.53 19.90
C ALA A 568 35.09 23.65 18.87
N GLU A 569 36.31 24.16 18.71
CA GLU A 569 36.63 25.18 17.71
C GLU A 569 36.44 24.65 16.28
N GLN A 570 36.95 23.46 15.99
CA GLN A 570 36.76 22.80 14.69
C GLN A 570 35.27 22.60 14.37
N ALA A 571 34.48 22.15 15.34
CA ALA A 571 33.04 21.96 15.17
C ALA A 571 32.29 23.28 14.93
N ARG A 572 32.71 24.38 15.57
CA ARG A 572 32.09 25.71 15.38
C ARG A 572 32.43 26.34 14.02
N GLN A 573 33.61 26.02 13.46
CA GLN A 573 34.04 26.53 12.17
C GLN A 573 33.34 25.84 10.97
N THR A 574 32.67 24.71 11.19
CA THR A 574 32.03 23.93 10.14
C THR A 574 30.51 24.03 10.21
N SER A 575 29.89 24.84 9.34
CA SER A 575 28.44 24.99 9.25
C SER A 575 27.71 23.71 8.81
N THR A 576 28.41 22.83 8.08
CA THR A 576 27.94 21.49 7.72
C THR A 576 29.13 20.55 7.75
N PRO A 577 29.37 19.83 8.85
CA PRO A 577 30.62 19.11 8.97
C PRO A 577 30.63 17.89 8.03
N GLN A 578 31.81 17.50 7.55
CA GLN A 578 31.94 16.39 6.60
C GLN A 578 31.85 15.02 7.30
N ALA A 579 31.45 13.97 6.59
CA ALA A 579 31.52 12.60 7.10
C ALA A 579 32.99 12.25 7.45
N SER A 580 33.21 11.82 8.69
CA SER A 580 34.52 11.39 9.19
C SER A 580 34.94 10.08 8.51
N PRO A 581 36.26 9.81 8.35
CA PRO A 581 36.73 8.50 7.88
C PRO A 581 36.19 7.33 8.70
N GLN A 582 36.07 7.50 10.02
CA GLN A 582 35.56 6.50 10.96
C GLN A 582 34.09 6.17 10.68
N LEU A 583 33.25 7.19 10.47
CA LEU A 583 31.86 6.99 10.10
C LEU A 583 31.73 6.24 8.77
N LEU A 584 32.57 6.57 7.78
CA LEU A 584 32.58 5.88 6.49
C LEU A 584 32.97 4.41 6.65
N ASP A 585 33.99 4.12 7.47
CA ASP A 585 34.40 2.74 7.75
C ASP A 585 33.28 1.94 8.43
N SER A 586 32.64 2.50 9.45
CA SER A 586 31.54 1.83 10.14
C SER A 586 30.33 1.56 9.23
N ILE A 587 30.02 2.48 8.30
CA ILE A 587 28.99 2.23 7.28
C ILE A 587 29.40 1.08 6.35
N LEU A 588 30.66 1.02 5.92
CA LEU A 588 31.16 -0.03 5.02
C LEU A 588 31.29 -1.41 5.67
N GLU A 589 31.44 -1.47 6.99
CA GLU A 589 31.43 -2.70 7.78
C GLU A 589 30.04 -3.32 7.91
N MET A 590 28.97 -2.57 7.66
CA MET A 590 27.61 -3.12 7.64
C MET A 590 27.47 -4.17 6.53
N PRO A 591 26.60 -5.18 6.64
CA PRO A 591 26.27 -6.02 5.51
C PRO A 591 25.65 -5.20 4.37
N PRO A 592 25.80 -5.62 3.10
CA PRO A 592 25.12 -4.95 2.00
C PRO A 592 23.62 -5.08 2.16
N ILE A 593 22.89 -4.13 1.58
CA ILE A 593 21.43 -4.20 1.51
C ILE A 593 21.09 -5.19 0.38
N ASP A 594 20.98 -6.46 0.72
CA ASP A 594 20.23 -7.40 -0.11
C ASP A 594 18.75 -7.28 0.29
N GLY A 595 17.83 -7.41 -0.67
CA GLY A 595 16.39 -7.24 -0.43
C GLY A 595 15.77 -8.21 0.60
N GLN A 596 16.57 -9.05 1.28
CA GLN A 596 16.16 -9.96 2.34
C GLN A 596 16.62 -9.49 3.74
N HIS A 597 17.70 -8.72 3.86
CA HIS A 597 18.30 -8.32 5.15
C HIS A 597 18.47 -6.81 5.34
N GLY A 598 18.12 -5.99 4.35
CA GLY A 598 17.97 -4.55 4.49
C GLY A 598 16.75 -4.14 5.31
N THR A 599 16.89 -3.98 6.63
CA THR A 599 15.78 -3.46 7.43
C THR A 599 15.41 -2.06 6.92
N ARG A 600 14.10 -1.78 6.78
CA ARG A 600 13.60 -0.41 6.49
C ARG A 600 14.20 0.63 7.45
N SER A 601 14.58 0.21 8.66
CA SER A 601 15.25 1.02 9.67
C SER A 601 16.67 1.45 9.29
N LEU A 602 17.51 0.57 8.72
CA LEU A 602 18.84 0.96 8.26
C LEU A 602 18.76 2.06 7.20
N GLY A 603 17.85 1.91 6.24
CA GLY A 603 17.61 2.95 5.24
C GLY A 603 17.04 4.24 5.80
N GLY A 604 16.20 4.16 6.83
CA GLY A 604 15.73 5.32 7.60
C GLY A 604 16.88 6.07 8.26
N PHE A 605 17.76 5.34 8.94
CA PHE A 605 18.94 5.86 9.62
C PHE A 605 19.91 6.54 8.66
N LEU A 606 20.34 5.87 7.58
CA LEU A 606 21.30 6.44 6.62
C LEU A 606 20.77 7.73 5.98
N ARG A 607 19.46 7.81 5.70
CA ARG A 607 18.83 9.05 5.22
C ARG A 607 18.93 10.18 6.24
N ARG A 608 18.61 9.93 7.52
CA ARG A 608 18.73 10.96 8.57
C ARG A 608 20.17 11.41 8.76
N LEU A 609 21.10 10.45 8.76
CA LEU A 609 22.53 10.72 8.86
C LEU A 609 22.99 11.64 7.72
N ALA A 610 22.58 11.35 6.49
CA ALA A 610 23.00 12.10 5.32
C ALA A 610 22.27 13.44 5.13
N LEU A 611 21.18 13.71 5.86
CA LEU A 611 20.60 15.05 5.98
C LEU A 611 21.38 15.94 6.97
N GLY A 612 22.00 15.36 8.00
CA GLY A 612 22.81 16.08 9.00
C GLY A 612 24.33 16.06 8.74
N THR A 613 24.77 15.33 7.71
CA THR A 613 26.20 15.09 7.43
C THR A 613 26.48 15.29 5.97
N SER A 614 27.48 16.11 5.65
CA SER A 614 27.91 16.26 4.26
C SER A 614 28.75 15.06 3.85
N PHE A 615 28.24 14.28 2.90
CA PHE A 615 29.01 13.25 2.19
C PHE A 615 29.70 13.83 0.93
N ALA A 616 29.83 15.16 0.80
CA ALA A 616 30.45 15.78 -0.36
C ALA A 616 31.95 15.43 -0.48
N PRO A 617 32.49 15.38 -1.73
CA PRO A 617 33.93 15.35 -1.94
C PRO A 617 34.52 16.63 -1.34
N GLY A 618 35.62 16.51 -0.60
CA GLY A 618 36.26 17.69 -0.02
C GLY A 618 36.67 18.70 -1.11
N ALA A 619 36.64 19.99 -0.81
CA ALA A 619 37.12 21.05 -1.72
C ALA A 619 38.59 20.84 -2.15
N ASN A 620 39.36 20.09 -1.36
CA ASN A 620 40.63 19.50 -1.76
C ASN A 620 40.42 18.02 -2.12
N VAL A 621 40.42 17.71 -3.41
CA VAL A 621 40.36 16.36 -4.02
C VAL A 621 41.66 15.54 -3.75
N GLN A 622 42.36 15.82 -2.65
CA GLN A 622 43.69 15.28 -2.38
C GLN A 622 43.74 14.10 -1.40
N ASP A 623 42.59 13.57 -0.95
CA ASP A 623 42.54 12.34 -0.15
C ASP A 623 41.86 11.20 -0.94
N PRO A 624 42.62 10.45 -1.75
CA PRO A 624 42.11 9.31 -2.53
C PRO A 624 41.51 8.20 -1.67
N VAL A 625 41.95 8.06 -0.42
CA VAL A 625 41.47 7.00 0.48
C VAL A 625 40.05 7.34 0.93
N ARG A 626 39.83 8.56 1.39
CA ARG A 626 38.48 9.03 1.75
C ARG A 626 37.54 9.04 0.54
N ASP A 627 38.03 9.48 -0.61
CA ASP A 627 37.26 9.53 -1.84
C ASP A 627 36.79 8.13 -2.29
N ASN A 628 37.66 7.13 -2.24
CA ASN A 628 37.31 5.73 -2.49
C ASN A 628 36.24 5.21 -1.51
N LYS A 629 36.38 5.52 -0.20
CA LYS A 629 35.38 5.14 0.80
C LYS A 629 34.02 5.79 0.53
N LEU A 630 34.00 7.07 0.19
CA LEU A 630 32.77 7.78 -0.19
C LEU A 630 32.09 7.12 -1.40
N ARG A 631 32.87 6.79 -2.45
CA ARG A 631 32.35 6.08 -3.62
C ARG A 631 31.69 4.75 -3.22
N GLN A 632 32.35 3.96 -2.39
CA GLN A 632 31.81 2.68 -1.90
C GLN A 632 30.53 2.84 -1.08
N VAL A 633 30.45 3.85 -0.20
CA VAL A 633 29.23 4.14 0.58
C VAL A 633 28.06 4.52 -0.34
N PHE A 634 28.32 5.31 -1.38
CA PHE A 634 27.29 5.64 -2.37
C PHE A 634 26.82 4.41 -3.12
N THR A 635 27.73 3.64 -3.71
CA THR A 635 27.38 2.45 -4.50
C THR A 635 26.64 1.41 -3.66
N ARG A 636 27.10 1.11 -2.44
CA ARG A 636 26.56 0.03 -1.62
C ARG A 636 25.28 0.38 -0.86
N TYR A 637 25.07 1.67 -0.54
CA TYR A 637 23.98 2.08 0.36
C TYR A 637 23.15 3.25 -0.15
N LEU A 638 23.77 4.42 -0.36
CA LEU A 638 22.99 5.65 -0.59
C LEU A 638 22.27 5.63 -1.95
N ASN A 639 22.92 5.11 -3.00
CA ASN A 639 22.33 4.98 -4.32
C ASN A 639 21.15 4.02 -4.32
N HIS A 640 21.28 2.86 -3.66
CA HIS A 640 20.19 1.90 -3.51
C HIS A 640 18.94 2.56 -2.90
N HIS A 641 19.09 3.36 -1.84
CA HIS A 641 17.95 4.08 -1.25
C HIS A 641 17.35 5.18 -2.13
N LEU A 642 18.16 5.83 -2.95
CA LEU A 642 17.68 6.87 -3.88
C LEU A 642 17.02 6.28 -5.11
N VAL A 643 17.47 5.12 -5.57
CA VAL A 643 16.93 4.40 -6.75
C VAL A 643 15.69 3.59 -6.38
N GLU A 644 15.70 2.87 -5.25
CA GLU A 644 14.57 2.02 -4.84
C GLU A 644 13.53 2.75 -3.98
N GLY A 645 13.96 3.69 -3.12
CA GLY A 645 13.09 4.35 -2.13
C GLY A 645 12.16 5.44 -2.68
N THR A 646 12.36 5.85 -3.93
CA THR A 646 11.62 6.94 -4.59
C THR A 646 10.37 6.47 -5.34
N ALA A 647 10.18 5.15 -5.52
CA ALA A 647 8.99 4.57 -6.13
C ALA A 647 7.74 4.58 -5.21
N SER A 648 7.89 4.91 -3.92
CA SER A 648 6.76 4.90 -2.99
C SER A 648 6.02 6.26 -2.93
N ARG A 649 4.69 6.20 -3.04
CA ARG A 649 3.70 7.31 -3.04
C ARG A 649 3.85 8.35 -1.91
N SER A 650 4.72 8.13 -0.92
CA SER A 650 4.85 8.92 0.30
C SER A 650 5.55 10.26 0.12
N TYR A 651 6.38 10.44 -0.92
CA TYR A 651 7.17 11.67 -1.11
C TYR A 651 6.31 12.92 -1.36
N ALA A 652 5.12 12.76 -1.93
CA ALA A 652 4.28 13.90 -2.24
C ALA A 652 3.33 14.34 -1.10
N ARG A 653 3.18 13.55 -0.02
CA ARG A 653 2.19 13.86 1.04
C ARG A 653 2.74 14.26 2.40
N ASN A 654 3.87 13.73 2.90
CA ASN A 654 4.07 13.69 4.36
C ASN A 654 5.49 14.00 4.90
N SER A 655 6.16 15.07 4.48
CA SER A 655 7.03 15.83 5.42
C SER A 655 7.67 17.07 4.79
N PRO A 656 7.13 18.28 5.00
CA PRO A 656 7.91 19.50 4.88
C PRO A 656 9.13 19.54 5.84
N ASN A 657 9.19 18.65 6.85
CA ASN A 657 10.29 18.55 7.82
C ASN A 657 11.38 17.52 7.45
N GLN A 658 11.24 16.78 6.34
CA GLN A 658 12.30 15.94 5.80
C GLN A 658 12.81 16.63 4.56
N GLY A 659 13.93 17.35 4.71
CA GLY A 659 14.64 17.91 3.57
C GLY A 659 14.79 16.84 2.48
N ASP A 660 14.56 17.24 1.24
CA ASP A 660 14.56 16.31 0.11
C ASP A 660 15.97 15.74 -0.05
N PHE A 661 16.17 14.50 0.43
CA PHE A 661 17.47 13.82 0.42
C PHE A 661 18.11 13.84 -0.97
N TYR A 662 17.30 13.76 -2.03
CA TYR A 662 17.78 13.94 -3.39
C TYR A 662 18.35 15.33 -3.66
N LEU A 663 17.69 16.41 -3.22
CA LEU A 663 18.17 17.78 -3.44
C LEU A 663 19.53 18.04 -2.78
N ALA A 664 19.80 17.40 -1.64
CA ALA A 664 21.09 17.52 -0.96
C ALA A 664 22.25 16.89 -1.76
N TYR A 665 21.97 15.89 -2.61
CA TYR A 665 22.98 15.08 -3.29
C TYR A 665 22.89 15.07 -4.82
N ARG A 666 21.94 15.81 -5.43
CA ARG A 666 21.72 15.77 -6.88
C ARG A 666 22.94 16.18 -7.71
N GLU A 667 23.85 16.99 -7.17
CA GLU A 667 25.09 17.38 -7.88
C GLU A 667 26.29 16.51 -7.47
N HIS A 668 26.07 15.45 -6.70
CA HIS A 668 27.16 14.62 -6.17
C HIS A 668 27.73 13.70 -7.26
N PRO A 669 29.06 13.63 -7.46
CA PRO A 669 29.66 12.88 -8.57
C PRO A 669 29.46 11.36 -8.47
N TYR A 670 29.21 10.82 -7.29
CA TYR A 670 28.94 9.38 -7.07
C TYR A 670 27.45 9.03 -7.03
N LEU A 671 26.58 9.99 -7.30
CA LEU A 671 25.15 9.71 -7.41
C LEU A 671 24.89 8.86 -8.65
N HIS A 672 24.19 7.75 -8.47
CA HIS A 672 23.83 6.87 -9.58
C HIS A 672 22.89 7.60 -10.56
N PRO A 673 23.12 7.54 -11.89
CA PRO A 673 22.27 8.23 -12.86
C PRO A 673 20.76 7.92 -12.72
N LEU A 674 20.42 6.68 -12.36
CA LEU A 674 19.02 6.28 -12.14
C LEU A 674 18.35 6.98 -10.95
N ALA A 675 19.08 7.60 -10.03
CA ALA A 675 18.48 8.42 -8.97
C ALA A 675 17.79 9.67 -9.57
N HIS A 676 18.41 10.31 -10.58
CA HIS A 676 17.76 11.40 -11.32
C HIS A 676 16.54 10.92 -12.07
N TRP A 677 16.61 9.74 -12.67
CA TRP A 677 15.47 9.12 -13.35
C TRP A 677 14.30 8.91 -12.39
N LYS A 678 14.53 8.29 -11.23
CA LYS A 678 13.45 8.01 -10.29
C LYS A 678 12.87 9.27 -9.69
N ARG A 679 13.70 10.29 -9.45
CA ARG A 679 13.18 11.61 -9.07
C ARG A 679 12.32 12.23 -10.17
N PHE A 680 12.76 12.16 -11.42
CA PHE A 680 12.01 12.62 -12.57
C PHE A 680 10.66 11.92 -12.68
N GLU A 681 10.65 10.58 -12.70
CA GLU A 681 9.47 9.73 -12.79
C GLU A 681 8.46 10.03 -11.69
N GLY A 682 8.92 10.11 -10.43
CA GLY A 682 8.08 10.43 -9.29
C GLY A 682 7.50 11.85 -9.34
N THR A 683 8.30 12.84 -9.75
CA THR A 683 7.84 14.24 -9.88
C THR A 683 6.82 14.37 -11.01
N TYR A 684 7.06 13.73 -12.15
CA TYR A 684 6.15 13.72 -13.28
C TYR A 684 4.82 13.03 -12.92
N ALA A 685 4.86 11.88 -12.24
CA ALA A 685 3.67 11.20 -11.74
C ALA A 685 2.89 12.03 -10.69
N ALA A 686 3.58 12.80 -9.86
CA ALA A 686 2.97 13.69 -8.87
C ALA A 686 2.17 14.82 -9.54
N ALA A 687 2.67 15.42 -10.62
CA ALA A 687 1.96 16.46 -11.36
C ALA A 687 0.54 16.05 -11.75
N HIS A 688 0.37 14.79 -12.15
CA HIS A 688 -0.92 14.22 -12.54
C HIS A 688 -1.75 13.70 -11.36
N SER A 689 -1.18 13.62 -10.17
CA SER A 689 -1.87 13.20 -8.94
C SER A 689 -2.50 14.37 -8.19
N TYR A 690 -1.90 15.55 -8.31
CA TYR A 690 -2.26 16.72 -7.51
C TYR A 690 -2.68 17.92 -8.36
N ALA A 691 -2.97 17.73 -9.65
CA ALA A 691 -3.40 18.80 -10.56
C ALA A 691 -4.60 19.63 -10.05
N ASN A 692 -5.40 19.08 -9.13
CA ASN A 692 -6.54 19.78 -8.51
C ASN A 692 -6.14 20.66 -7.31
N ILE A 693 -4.92 20.55 -6.80
CA ILE A 693 -4.43 21.19 -5.56
C ILE A 693 -3.22 22.08 -5.86
N VAL A 694 -2.45 21.76 -6.89
CA VAL A 694 -1.21 22.45 -7.29
C VAL A 694 -1.17 22.59 -8.80
N ASP A 695 -0.47 23.62 -9.29
CA ASP A 695 -0.25 23.85 -10.71
C ASP A 695 0.54 22.68 -11.31
N ALA A 696 -0.17 21.78 -12.00
CA ALA A 696 0.42 20.61 -12.66
C ALA A 696 1.52 21.02 -13.65
N ASN A 697 1.35 22.15 -14.35
CA ASN A 697 2.34 22.60 -15.33
C ASN A 697 3.65 22.99 -14.66
N ALA A 698 3.60 23.64 -13.48
CA ALA A 698 4.78 23.96 -12.70
C ALA A 698 5.53 22.70 -12.23
N ILE A 699 4.80 21.65 -11.83
CA ILE A 699 5.41 20.38 -11.39
C ILE A 699 6.02 19.62 -12.58
N VAL A 700 5.35 19.60 -13.74
CA VAL A 700 5.92 19.00 -14.95
C VAL A 700 7.17 19.76 -15.39
N ALA A 701 7.17 21.09 -15.35
CA ALA A 701 8.35 21.90 -15.62
C ALA A 701 9.51 21.59 -14.65
N ALA A 702 9.21 21.40 -13.36
CA ALA A 702 10.19 20.96 -12.38
C ALA A 702 10.75 19.57 -12.69
N ALA A 703 9.92 18.62 -13.12
CA ALA A 703 10.39 17.31 -13.58
C ALA A 703 11.31 17.47 -14.79
N GLN A 704 10.91 18.23 -15.82
CA GLN A 704 11.73 18.46 -17.01
C GLN A 704 13.11 19.06 -16.72
N SER A 705 13.22 19.92 -15.70
CA SER A 705 14.50 20.50 -15.30
C SER A 705 15.55 19.45 -14.88
N LEU A 706 15.13 18.22 -14.57
CA LEU A 706 16.00 17.10 -14.20
C LEU A 706 16.55 16.34 -15.41
N LEU A 707 15.94 16.48 -16.59
CA LEU A 707 16.36 15.74 -17.79
C LEU A 707 17.78 16.07 -18.26
N PRO A 708 18.22 17.34 -18.30
CA PRO A 708 19.60 17.67 -18.63
C PRO A 708 20.59 17.01 -17.66
N THR A 709 20.30 17.02 -16.36
CA THR A 709 21.15 16.40 -15.34
C THR A 709 21.20 14.88 -15.50
N LEU A 710 20.07 14.22 -15.73
CA LEU A 710 20.01 12.79 -16.02
C LEU A 710 20.85 12.44 -17.26
N LYS A 711 20.67 13.17 -18.37
CA LYS A 711 21.43 12.95 -19.61
C LYS A 711 22.93 13.15 -19.41
N ALA A 712 23.33 14.19 -18.69
CA ALA A 712 24.72 14.47 -18.36
C ALA A 712 25.33 13.36 -17.49
N ALA A 713 24.61 12.88 -16.48
CA ALA A 713 25.06 11.78 -15.61
C ALA A 713 25.22 10.46 -16.38
N VAL A 714 24.29 10.14 -17.30
CA VAL A 714 24.41 8.96 -18.18
C VAL A 714 25.61 9.09 -19.11
N ALA A 715 25.83 10.26 -19.72
CA ALA A 715 26.98 10.51 -20.59
C ALA A 715 28.31 10.42 -19.83
N ALA A 716 28.35 10.93 -18.59
CA ALA A 716 29.53 10.82 -17.72
C ALA A 716 29.83 9.36 -17.36
N ALA A 717 28.82 8.55 -17.02
CA ALA A 717 28.99 7.12 -16.75
C ALA A 717 29.50 6.35 -17.98
N GLN A 718 29.02 6.71 -19.18
CA GLN A 718 29.53 6.17 -20.45
C GLN A 718 30.99 6.53 -20.70
N ALA A 719 31.36 7.80 -20.48
CA ALA A 719 32.74 8.26 -20.63
C ALA A 719 33.70 7.61 -19.62
N ALA A 720 33.22 7.35 -18.41
CA ALA A 720 33.98 6.68 -17.35
C ALA A 720 34.10 5.16 -17.54
N GLY A 721 33.26 4.54 -18.38
CA GLY A 721 33.25 3.10 -18.61
C GLY A 721 32.82 2.26 -17.40
N ASP A 722 31.93 2.80 -16.55
CA ASP A 722 31.47 2.09 -15.34
C ASP A 722 30.48 0.97 -15.71
N ALA A 723 30.99 -0.27 -15.84
CA ALA A 723 30.24 -1.40 -16.38
C ALA A 723 28.97 -1.76 -15.58
N GLU A 724 28.99 -1.60 -14.26
CA GLU A 724 27.84 -1.90 -13.39
C GLU A 724 26.73 -0.88 -13.60
N VAL A 725 27.07 0.41 -13.54
CA VAL A 725 26.13 1.52 -13.80
C VAL A 725 25.53 1.41 -15.20
N LEU A 726 26.35 1.08 -16.20
CA LEU A 726 25.89 0.90 -17.58
C LEU A 726 24.95 -0.30 -17.74
N ALA A 727 25.19 -1.40 -17.03
CA ALA A 727 24.30 -2.55 -17.02
C ALA A 727 22.94 -2.22 -16.39
N ASP A 728 22.91 -1.45 -15.30
CA ASP A 728 21.68 -1.01 -14.66
C ASP A 728 20.89 -0.02 -15.54
N ILE A 729 21.57 0.92 -16.21
CA ILE A 729 20.95 1.82 -17.19
C ILE A 729 20.36 1.02 -18.36
N ALA A 730 21.08 0.01 -18.86
CA ALA A 730 20.59 -0.87 -19.92
C ALA A 730 19.35 -1.64 -19.45
N ARG A 731 19.36 -2.21 -18.24
CA ARG A 731 18.22 -2.90 -17.65
C ARG A 731 17.01 -1.97 -17.49
N GLU A 732 17.18 -0.75 -16.97
CA GLU A 732 16.07 0.22 -16.88
C GLU A 732 15.56 0.58 -18.28
N ARG A 733 16.43 0.72 -19.30
CA ARG A 733 16.01 0.97 -20.69
C ARG A 733 15.25 -0.21 -21.31
N GLU A 734 15.57 -1.44 -20.93
CA GLU A 734 14.85 -2.64 -21.37
C GLU A 734 13.48 -2.76 -20.69
N CYS A 735 13.41 -2.55 -19.38
CA CYS A 735 12.20 -2.77 -18.59
C CYS A 735 11.26 -1.56 -18.51
N ASN A 736 11.77 -0.33 -18.64
CA ASN A 736 11.01 0.89 -18.51
C ASN A 736 10.90 1.62 -19.86
N GLY A 737 9.75 1.45 -20.50
CA GLY A 737 9.46 2.13 -21.77
C GLY A 737 9.50 3.65 -21.65
N PHE A 738 9.21 4.22 -20.47
CA PHE A 738 9.16 5.67 -20.29
C PHE A 738 10.59 6.21 -20.23
N PHE A 739 11.49 5.51 -19.53
CA PHE A 739 12.91 5.82 -19.53
C PHE A 739 13.48 5.77 -20.94
N ARG A 740 13.21 4.68 -21.68
CA ARG A 740 13.66 4.53 -23.07
C ARG A 740 13.19 5.69 -23.94
N HIS A 741 11.91 6.06 -23.82
CA HIS A 741 11.30 7.13 -24.58
C HIS A 741 11.93 8.49 -24.26
N VAL A 742 12.04 8.85 -22.97
CA VAL A 742 12.65 10.10 -22.51
C VAL A 742 14.12 10.21 -22.94
N MET A 743 14.89 9.13 -22.83
CA MET A 743 16.30 9.09 -23.23
C MET A 743 16.52 9.10 -24.75
N ALA A 744 15.47 8.90 -25.56
CA ALA A 744 15.53 8.98 -27.02
C ALA A 744 15.21 10.37 -27.56
N GLN A 745 14.60 11.25 -26.75
CA GLN A 745 14.35 12.63 -27.13
C GLN A 745 15.67 13.40 -27.14
N GLY A 746 16.06 13.98 -28.29
CA GLY A 746 17.30 14.76 -28.49
C GLY A 746 17.27 16.07 -27.73
#